data_AF-A0A078KXN5-F1
#
_entry.id   AF-A0A078KXN5-F1
#
_cell.length_a   1.000
_cell.length_b   1.000
_cell.length_c   1.000
_cell.angle_alpha   90.00
_cell.angle_beta   90.00
_cell.angle_gamma   90.00
#
_symmetry.space_group_name_H-M   'P 1'
#
loop_
_entity.id
_entity.type
_entity.pdbx_description
1 polymer ?
#
loop_
_entity_poly.entity_id
_entity_poly.type
_entity_poly.pdbx_seq_one_letter_code
_entity_poly.pdbx_strand_id
1 'polypeptide(L)'
;MSIMVRGLALYFKVGIHTFLGIAYFALGLEQLHKNLQTLSFSRIIVRLLKSWRACMIQLQELIKPTWFAEEWLNNAWSVLEVDEQLYIKNRVDEMFYNEIPFQLEHDRIVYIHLFALLAQLEILAFQGFLKSLEKMAGTPLYATMRKQVVDEIFHSLVFTKITNQLSTPYASPPNYHKEVEQLMQFLASEPDLNTFLILINLVSESWIEEIFSCMKEHNIASNIFEVILADESRHIEISDHYFQSELKDKSYLSKRIASLEEELVKLIFSQEKFVITFVSLLGKNGVINFINRIDNKHRASLKKVGLSPSNKWRFFMETIHSLVENVFHEQSHDSLVTKTNTRSLFNSLWDNPNNPTLIGFFSLNISSLDFFEKKHKPEIFTCLYLQAISKLAANNQTLRSYMSNHKIYSTRNSYVGLTVLLPGCDDQLGLIEFEDCHEMSIAELAQSIKDDIKLMTYCYKKMHELKTEHPYLEDVFSNLFTPLSESIYRDPIFAKPTISLSNVGYWGYEAGVSPLLPHEALKFTLAKIERKQVWNNKTRSFEVQDLLPVGISADHRIMDANIPVPEQLQEAFDAMVAVMNQSPPVALSLSQSVQFDDFIRSTNEMLDKDLEFGYRYLYYASQVWKHGKTQEVFKKQAAKSAVDFA
;
A
#
# COMPACT_ATOMS: atom_id res chain seq x y z
N MET A 1 -30.23 37.36 33.35
CA MET A 1 -29.41 37.81 34.49
C MET A 1 -29.89 37.09 35.75
N SER A 2 -29.40 35.86 36.00
CA SER A 2 -29.51 35.08 37.27
C SER A 2 -28.96 33.63 37.17
N ILE A 3 -28.19 33.27 36.12
CA ILE A 3 -27.52 31.95 36.02
C ILE A 3 -26.09 32.15 35.48
N MET A 4 -25.34 33.06 36.12
CA MET A 4 -23.91 33.26 35.81
C MET A 4 -23.08 33.63 37.06
N VAL A 5 -23.54 33.22 38.25
CA VAL A 5 -22.85 33.53 39.54
C VAL A 5 -22.64 32.29 40.44
N ARG A 6 -22.89 31.06 39.95
CA ARG A 6 -22.62 29.84 40.74
C ARG A 6 -21.57 28.87 40.18
N GLY A 7 -20.93 29.17 39.04
CA GLY A 7 -19.85 28.35 38.48
C GLY A 7 -18.42 28.75 38.90
N LEU A 8 -18.23 29.96 39.45
CA LEU A 8 -16.90 30.54 39.71
C LEU A 8 -16.38 30.35 41.15
N ALA A 9 -17.14 29.70 42.03
CA ALA A 9 -16.76 29.51 43.43
C ALA A 9 -16.08 28.16 43.73
N LEU A 10 -15.97 27.24 42.76
CA LEU A 10 -15.25 25.96 42.94
C LEU A 10 -13.80 26.00 42.42
N TYR A 11 -13.44 27.00 41.62
CA TYR A 11 -12.10 27.09 41.01
C TYR A 11 -11.05 27.81 41.88
N PHE A 12 -11.45 28.52 42.94
CA PHE A 12 -10.51 29.26 43.80
C PHE A 12 -10.00 28.48 45.02
N LYS A 13 -10.47 27.26 45.27
CA LYS A 13 -10.05 26.45 46.44
C LYS A 13 -9.01 25.36 46.13
N VAL A 14 -8.72 25.06 44.85
CA VAL A 14 -7.72 24.06 44.45
C VAL A 14 -6.39 24.70 44.03
N GLY A 15 -6.38 26.00 43.70
CA GLY A 15 -5.16 26.73 43.31
C GLY A 15 -4.19 27.06 44.46
N ILE A 16 -4.67 27.13 45.71
CA ILE A 16 -3.83 27.58 46.85
C ILE A 16 -3.03 26.42 47.50
N HIS A 17 -3.49 25.17 47.40
CA HIS A 17 -2.71 24.03 47.90
C HIS A 17 -1.58 23.59 46.96
N THR A 18 -1.71 23.88 45.66
CA THR A 18 -0.68 23.53 44.66
C THR A 18 0.51 24.50 44.69
N PHE A 19 0.30 25.77 45.08
CA PHE A 19 1.37 26.77 45.14
C PHE A 19 2.23 26.68 46.42
N LEU A 20 1.67 26.22 47.54
CA LEU A 20 2.42 26.03 48.80
C LEU A 20 3.27 24.75 48.81
N GLY A 21 2.89 23.71 48.06
CA GLY A 21 3.68 22.49 47.92
C GLY A 21 4.95 22.65 47.06
N ILE A 22 4.91 23.53 46.06
CA ILE A 22 6.04 23.80 45.15
C ILE A 22 7.11 24.65 45.85
N ALA A 23 6.73 25.56 46.75
CA ALA A 23 7.66 26.38 47.52
C ALA A 23 8.47 25.58 48.57
N TYR A 24 7.87 24.54 49.18
CA TYR A 24 8.57 23.65 50.12
C TYR A 24 9.51 22.66 49.42
N PHE A 25 9.21 22.26 48.19
CA PHE A 25 10.08 21.37 47.40
C PHE A 25 11.33 22.10 46.86
N ALA A 26 11.18 23.39 46.52
CA ALA A 26 12.29 24.22 46.04
C ALA A 26 13.32 24.54 47.15
N LEU A 27 12.87 24.79 48.38
CA LEU A 27 13.76 25.07 49.52
C LEU A 27 14.47 23.81 50.06
N GLY A 28 13.89 22.61 49.87
CA GLY A 28 14.55 21.34 50.21
C GLY A 28 15.65 20.91 49.24
N LEU A 29 15.56 21.32 47.97
CA LEU A 29 16.54 20.98 46.92
C LEU A 29 17.81 21.83 47.00
N GLU A 30 17.73 23.07 47.47
CA GLU A 30 18.89 23.97 47.58
C GLU A 30 19.83 23.56 48.72
N GLN A 31 19.28 22.96 49.79
CA GLN A 31 20.07 22.40 50.89
C GLN A 31 20.72 21.05 50.54
N LEU A 32 20.11 20.26 49.63
CA LEU A 32 20.67 18.99 49.15
C LEU A 32 21.77 19.18 48.09
N HIS A 33 21.72 20.29 47.34
CA HIS A 33 22.70 20.58 46.28
C HIS A 33 24.07 21.03 46.83
N LYS A 34 24.12 21.62 48.03
CA LYS A 34 25.38 22.02 48.67
C LYS A 34 26.20 20.86 49.25
N ASN A 35 25.61 19.67 49.44
CA ASN A 35 26.31 18.49 49.98
C ASN A 35 26.75 17.46 48.92
N LEU A 36 26.53 17.73 47.63
CA LEU A 36 26.86 16.80 46.53
C LEU A 36 27.98 17.31 45.59
N GLN A 37 28.88 18.17 46.10
CA GLN A 37 30.09 18.59 45.37
C GLN A 37 31.29 17.64 45.51
N THR A 38 31.15 16.55 46.25
CA THR A 38 32.10 15.43 46.24
C THR A 38 31.41 14.22 45.65
N LEU A 39 31.64 13.96 44.35
CA LEU A 39 31.67 12.63 43.70
C LEU A 39 31.41 12.83 42.19
N SER A 40 32.49 12.84 41.41
CA SER A 40 32.46 12.60 39.95
C SER A 40 31.74 11.28 39.58
N PHE A 41 31.59 10.38 40.55
CA PHE A 41 30.77 9.17 40.50
C PHE A 41 29.26 9.44 40.32
N SER A 42 28.72 10.53 40.88
CA SER A 42 27.26 10.80 40.85
C SER A 42 26.75 11.18 39.45
N ARG A 43 27.54 11.90 38.65
CA ARG A 43 27.16 12.26 37.27
C ARG A 43 27.23 11.07 36.33
N ILE A 44 28.17 10.15 36.57
CA ILE A 44 28.26 8.87 35.84
C ILE A 44 27.08 7.99 36.23
N ILE A 45 26.76 7.85 37.53
CA ILE A 45 25.59 7.08 38.00
C ILE A 45 24.27 7.70 37.50
N VAL A 46 24.12 9.03 37.45
CA VAL A 46 22.90 9.68 36.94
C VAL A 46 22.79 9.56 35.41
N ARG A 47 23.89 9.62 34.66
CA ARG A 47 23.89 9.32 33.20
C ARG A 47 23.59 7.84 32.95
N LEU A 48 24.20 6.95 33.71
CA LEU A 48 23.92 5.52 33.69
C LEU A 48 22.46 5.27 34.02
N LEU A 49 21.90 5.82 35.10
CA LEU A 49 20.50 5.67 35.50
C LEU A 49 19.49 6.30 34.51
N LYS A 50 19.84 7.41 33.85
CA LYS A 50 19.00 8.01 32.79
C LYS A 50 19.04 7.18 31.51
N SER A 51 20.21 6.68 31.11
CA SER A 51 20.37 5.71 30.03
C SER A 51 19.67 4.38 30.38
N TRP A 52 19.76 3.95 31.63
CA TRP A 52 19.09 2.75 32.16
C TRP A 52 17.58 2.89 32.10
N ARG A 53 17.03 4.04 32.51
CA ARG A 53 15.59 4.35 32.40
C ARG A 53 15.13 4.46 30.94
N ALA A 54 15.84 5.20 30.09
CA ALA A 54 15.49 5.32 28.67
C ALA A 54 15.55 3.96 27.97
N CYS A 55 16.52 3.12 28.32
CA CYS A 55 16.70 1.80 27.72
C CYS A 55 15.75 0.72 28.31
N MET A 56 15.31 0.85 29.58
CA MET A 56 14.19 0.04 30.06
C MET A 56 12.88 0.39 29.34
N ILE A 57 12.68 1.65 28.97
CA ILE A 57 11.46 2.11 28.30
C ILE A 57 11.32 1.49 26.90
N GLN A 58 12.39 1.42 26.09
CA GLN A 58 12.32 0.85 24.73
C GLN A 58 12.05 -0.66 24.70
N LEU A 59 12.71 -1.45 25.56
CA LEU A 59 12.45 -2.89 25.62
C LEU A 59 11.07 -3.17 26.23
N GLN A 60 10.67 -2.45 27.28
CA GLN A 60 9.31 -2.58 27.83
C GLN A 60 8.23 -2.14 26.84
N GLU A 61 8.52 -1.23 25.90
CA GLU A 61 7.62 -0.89 24.81
C GLU A 61 7.48 -2.02 23.78
N LEU A 62 8.57 -2.73 23.48
CA LEU A 62 8.57 -3.90 22.57
C LEU A 62 7.85 -5.12 23.14
N ILE A 63 7.77 -5.24 24.47
CA ILE A 63 7.06 -6.34 25.14
C ILE A 63 5.64 -5.90 25.56
N LYS A 64 5.14 -4.71 25.17
CA LYS A 64 3.72 -4.40 25.38
C LYS A 64 2.87 -5.26 24.44
N PRO A 65 1.84 -5.96 24.95
CA PRO A 65 1.00 -6.80 24.11
C PRO A 65 0.24 -5.95 23.09
N THR A 66 0.68 -6.04 21.83
CA THR A 66 -0.01 -5.49 20.65
C THR A 66 -0.28 -6.57 19.60
N TRP A 67 0.49 -7.66 19.61
CA TRP A 67 0.51 -8.74 18.64
C TRP A 67 0.46 -10.16 19.28
N PHE A 68 0.10 -10.27 20.56
CA PHE A 68 0.00 -11.51 21.38
C PHE A 68 1.31 -12.27 21.61
N ALA A 69 2.24 -12.26 20.65
CA ALA A 69 3.62 -12.73 20.79
C ALA A 69 4.33 -12.10 22.01
N GLU A 70 4.06 -10.82 22.28
CA GLU A 70 4.65 -10.09 23.39
C GLU A 70 4.12 -10.57 24.76
N GLU A 71 2.93 -11.19 24.82
CA GLU A 71 2.44 -11.81 26.05
C GLU A 71 3.32 -12.98 26.47
N TRP A 72 3.71 -13.82 25.50
CA TRP A 72 4.62 -14.94 25.73
C TRP A 72 6.03 -14.49 26.07
N LEU A 73 6.51 -13.45 25.38
CA LEU A 73 7.78 -12.82 25.71
C LEU A 73 7.75 -12.19 27.11
N ASN A 74 6.66 -11.56 27.54
CA ASN A 74 6.52 -11.05 28.92
C ASN A 74 6.62 -12.17 29.94
N ASN A 75 5.91 -13.27 29.69
CA ASN A 75 5.92 -14.42 30.59
C ASN A 75 7.34 -15.01 30.69
N ALA A 76 8.02 -15.20 29.56
CA ALA A 76 9.40 -15.68 29.52
C ALA A 76 10.40 -14.69 30.16
N TRP A 77 10.23 -13.40 29.89
CA TRP A 77 11.07 -12.34 30.48
C TRP A 77 10.96 -12.30 32.00
N SER A 78 9.75 -12.56 32.54
CA SER A 78 9.49 -12.54 33.97
C SER A 78 10.22 -13.64 34.77
N VAL A 79 10.65 -14.72 34.12
CA VAL A 79 11.36 -15.82 34.77
C VAL A 79 12.89 -15.68 34.72
N LEU A 80 13.40 -14.70 33.98
CA LEU A 80 14.84 -14.43 33.86
C LEU A 80 15.40 -13.71 35.09
N GLU A 81 16.66 -14.01 35.41
CA GLU A 81 17.46 -13.26 36.38
C GLU A 81 17.87 -11.89 35.81
N VAL A 82 18.18 -10.94 36.70
CA VAL A 82 18.53 -9.56 36.32
C VAL A 82 19.73 -9.51 35.39
N ASP A 83 20.73 -10.36 35.61
CA ASP A 83 21.94 -10.41 34.78
C ASP A 83 21.64 -10.99 33.39
N GLU A 84 20.72 -11.95 33.29
CA GLU A 84 20.26 -12.52 32.01
C GLU A 84 19.48 -11.47 31.20
N GLN A 85 18.60 -10.72 31.86
CA GLN A 85 17.87 -9.60 31.26
C GLN A 85 18.83 -8.52 30.74
N LEU A 86 19.86 -8.17 31.53
CA LEU A 86 20.86 -7.18 31.13
C LEU A 86 21.71 -7.68 29.95
N TYR A 87 22.06 -8.96 29.94
CA TYR A 87 22.79 -9.60 28.83
C TYR A 87 22.01 -9.51 27.52
N ILE A 88 20.75 -9.95 27.50
CA ILE A 88 19.88 -9.89 26.30
C ILE A 88 19.75 -8.45 25.81
N LYS A 89 19.50 -7.52 26.73
CA LYS A 89 19.32 -6.10 26.42
C LYS A 89 20.52 -5.48 25.73
N ASN A 90 21.73 -5.70 26.26
CA ASN A 90 22.94 -5.14 25.66
C ASN A 90 23.16 -5.68 24.23
N ARG A 91 22.84 -6.95 23.98
CA ARG A 91 22.93 -7.55 22.64
C ARG A 91 21.90 -6.95 21.66
N VAL A 92 20.67 -6.73 22.11
CA VAL A 92 19.64 -6.06 21.29
C VAL A 92 20.05 -4.61 20.98
N ASP A 93 20.64 -3.89 21.93
CA ASP A 93 21.10 -2.52 21.70
C ASP A 93 22.26 -2.47 20.69
N GLU A 94 23.22 -3.39 20.82
CA GLU A 94 24.36 -3.50 19.91
C GLU A 94 23.91 -3.83 18.48
N MET A 95 22.99 -4.79 18.34
CA MET A 95 22.47 -5.24 17.05
C MET A 95 21.65 -4.15 16.34
N PHE A 96 20.94 -3.29 17.07
CA PHE A 96 20.10 -2.22 16.52
C PHE A 96 20.70 -0.83 16.76
N TYR A 97 22.03 -0.73 16.67
CA TYR A 97 22.70 0.58 16.65
C TYR A 97 22.18 1.47 15.51
N ASN A 98 21.79 0.86 14.39
CA ASN A 98 21.03 1.48 13.29
C ASN A 98 19.55 1.04 13.35
N GLU A 99 18.61 1.86 12.84
CA GLU A 99 17.17 1.59 12.94
C GLU A 99 16.77 0.19 12.43
N ILE A 100 17.26 -0.23 11.26
CA ILE A 100 17.16 -1.61 10.75
C ILE A 100 18.59 -2.09 10.42
N PRO A 101 19.02 -3.27 10.91
CA PRO A 101 20.42 -3.70 10.82
C PRO A 101 20.85 -4.33 9.49
N PHE A 102 20.04 -4.16 8.44
CA PHE A 102 20.30 -4.67 7.08
C PHE A 102 19.58 -3.85 6.03
N GLN A 103 20.01 -3.97 4.77
CA GLN A 103 19.36 -3.36 3.62
C GLN A 103 18.27 -4.29 3.06
N LEU A 104 17.14 -3.70 2.62
CA LEU A 104 16.09 -4.43 1.94
C LEU A 104 16.45 -4.55 0.45
N GLU A 105 16.64 -5.78 -0.03
CA GLU A 105 16.90 -6.11 -1.43
C GLU A 105 15.61 -6.53 -2.16
N HIS A 106 14.59 -6.92 -1.39
CA HIS A 106 13.26 -7.32 -1.87
C HIS A 106 12.16 -6.43 -1.28
N ASP A 107 10.92 -6.63 -1.73
CA ASP A 107 9.77 -5.90 -1.19
C ASP A 107 9.63 -6.07 0.33
N ARG A 108 9.42 -4.95 1.03
CA ARG A 108 9.31 -4.89 2.50
C ARG A 108 8.33 -5.92 3.08
N ILE A 109 7.22 -6.17 2.40
CA ILE A 109 6.17 -7.11 2.85
C ILE A 109 6.69 -8.55 2.99
N VAL A 110 7.64 -8.95 2.14
CA VAL A 110 8.26 -10.28 2.17
C VAL A 110 9.08 -10.45 3.45
N TYR A 111 9.86 -9.43 3.83
CA TYR A 111 10.60 -9.43 5.09
C TYR A 111 9.68 -9.42 6.32
N ILE A 112 8.58 -8.65 6.27
CA ILE A 112 7.57 -8.66 7.34
C ILE A 112 7.05 -10.08 7.57
N HIS A 113 6.69 -10.80 6.52
CA HIS A 113 6.20 -12.18 6.64
C HIS A 113 7.27 -13.16 7.13
N LEU A 114 8.52 -13.02 6.69
CA LEU A 114 9.63 -13.84 7.18
C LEU A 114 9.84 -13.62 8.68
N PHE A 115 10.08 -12.40 9.11
CA PHE A 115 10.42 -12.10 10.51
C PHE A 115 9.22 -12.32 11.45
N ALA A 116 7.99 -12.14 10.96
CA ALA A 116 6.80 -12.49 11.73
C ALA A 116 6.66 -14.00 11.94
N LEU A 117 7.02 -14.82 10.95
CA LEU A 117 7.06 -16.28 11.10
C LEU A 117 8.14 -16.69 12.10
N LEU A 118 9.35 -16.15 11.94
CA LEU A 118 10.49 -16.49 12.80
C LEU A 118 10.25 -16.09 14.25
N ALA A 119 9.73 -14.89 14.51
CA ALA A 119 9.37 -14.47 15.87
C ALA A 119 8.38 -15.44 16.53
N GLN A 120 7.41 -15.95 15.77
CA GLN A 120 6.43 -16.91 16.29
C GLN A 120 7.03 -18.32 16.50
N LEU A 121 7.95 -18.75 15.64
CA LEU A 121 8.65 -20.03 15.76
C LEU A 121 9.61 -20.07 16.96
N GLU A 122 10.37 -19.00 17.21
CA GLU A 122 11.23 -18.91 18.40
C GLU A 122 10.44 -18.85 19.71
N ILE A 123 9.24 -18.24 19.68
CA ILE A 123 8.32 -18.29 20.81
C ILE A 123 7.93 -19.73 21.16
N LEU A 124 7.72 -20.57 20.14
CA LEU A 124 7.47 -21.99 20.35
C LEU A 124 8.71 -22.68 20.95
N ALA A 125 9.91 -22.37 20.46
CA ALA A 125 11.16 -22.95 20.95
C ALA A 125 11.37 -22.67 22.45
N PHE A 126 11.41 -21.40 22.88
CA PHE A 126 11.66 -21.10 24.30
C PHE A 126 10.53 -21.57 25.23
N GLN A 127 9.26 -21.54 24.81
CA GLN A 127 8.17 -22.05 25.66
C GLN A 127 8.33 -23.55 25.92
N GLY A 128 8.78 -24.27 24.89
CA GLY A 128 9.13 -25.67 24.99
C GLY A 128 10.23 -25.92 26.02
N PHE A 129 11.29 -25.13 25.95
CA PHE A 129 12.42 -25.23 26.87
C PHE A 129 12.08 -24.77 28.30
N LEU A 130 11.29 -23.72 28.49
CA LEU A 130 10.85 -23.26 29.82
C LEU A 130 10.08 -24.34 30.58
N LYS A 131 9.15 -25.05 29.94
CA LYS A 131 8.43 -26.19 30.55
C LYS A 131 9.36 -27.35 30.91
N SER A 132 10.45 -27.50 30.16
CA SER A 132 11.45 -28.54 30.39
C SER A 132 12.42 -28.17 31.52
N LEU A 133 12.72 -26.87 31.67
CA LEU A 133 13.67 -26.34 32.65
C LEU A 133 13.23 -26.67 34.09
N GLU A 134 11.95 -26.54 34.41
CA GLU A 134 11.39 -26.92 35.72
C GLU A 134 11.64 -28.40 36.05
N LYS A 135 11.54 -29.27 35.04
CA LYS A 135 11.71 -30.73 35.18
C LYS A 135 13.19 -31.15 35.22
N MET A 136 14.10 -30.26 34.84
CA MET A 136 15.55 -30.48 34.80
C MET A 136 16.30 -29.85 35.99
N ALA A 137 15.59 -29.25 36.94
CA ALA A 137 16.18 -28.63 38.12
C ALA A 137 17.12 -29.59 38.87
N GLY A 138 18.34 -29.15 39.15
CA GLY A 138 19.36 -29.93 39.86
C GLY A 138 20.14 -30.94 39.00
N THR A 139 19.91 -30.98 37.68
CA THR A 139 20.70 -31.80 36.75
C THR A 139 21.92 -31.03 36.21
N PRO A 140 22.99 -31.70 35.75
CA PRO A 140 24.13 -31.04 35.09
C PRO A 140 23.74 -30.25 33.83
N LEU A 141 22.59 -30.55 33.22
CA LEU A 141 22.10 -29.92 32.00
C LEU A 141 21.28 -28.65 32.26
N TYR A 142 20.88 -28.42 33.51
CA TYR A 142 20.06 -27.26 33.88
C TYR A 142 20.69 -25.94 33.45
N ALA A 143 21.99 -25.75 33.71
CA ALA A 143 22.68 -24.51 33.39
C ALA A 143 22.76 -24.25 31.87
N THR A 144 22.98 -25.30 31.09
CA THR A 144 23.06 -25.19 29.63
C THR A 144 21.69 -24.97 29.01
N MET A 145 20.66 -25.68 29.46
CA MET A 145 19.27 -25.46 29.04
C MET A 145 18.80 -24.03 29.40
N ARG A 146 19.18 -23.53 30.58
CA ARG A 146 18.91 -22.15 30.98
C ARG A 146 19.54 -21.15 30.03
N LYS A 147 20.78 -21.40 29.59
CA LYS A 147 21.46 -20.57 28.58
C LYS A 147 20.74 -20.61 27.22
N GLN A 148 20.25 -21.77 26.77
CA GLN A 148 19.46 -21.88 25.54
C GLN A 148 18.18 -21.02 25.63
N VAL A 149 17.44 -21.11 26.75
CA VAL A 149 16.27 -20.25 26.98
C VAL A 149 16.60 -18.76 26.87
N VAL A 150 17.75 -18.33 27.40
CA VAL A 150 18.21 -16.94 27.29
C VAL A 150 18.50 -16.55 25.84
N ASP A 151 19.16 -17.42 25.07
CA ASP A 151 19.48 -17.17 23.66
C ASP A 151 18.18 -17.13 22.80
N GLU A 152 17.23 -18.02 23.04
CA GLU A 152 15.94 -18.10 22.33
C GLU A 152 15.00 -16.91 22.60
N ILE A 153 14.99 -16.42 23.86
CA ILE A 153 14.29 -15.17 24.21
C ILE A 153 14.94 -13.99 23.47
N PHE A 154 16.27 -13.99 23.35
CA PHE A 154 16.97 -12.97 22.57
C PHE A 154 16.58 -13.02 21.08
N HIS A 155 16.57 -14.19 20.44
CA HIS A 155 16.17 -14.33 19.03
C HIS A 155 14.73 -13.86 18.79
N SER A 156 13.82 -14.31 19.64
CA SER A 156 12.40 -13.90 19.62
C SER A 156 12.24 -12.38 19.71
N LEU A 157 13.00 -11.71 20.59
CA LEU A 157 12.98 -10.24 20.73
C LEU A 157 13.54 -9.54 19.49
N VAL A 158 14.64 -10.05 18.93
CA VAL A 158 15.24 -9.50 17.70
C VAL A 158 14.23 -9.56 16.55
N PHE A 159 13.63 -10.72 16.29
CA PHE A 159 12.66 -10.88 15.20
C PHE A 159 11.38 -10.08 15.43
N THR A 160 10.89 -10.02 16.67
CA THR A 160 9.73 -9.18 17.03
C THR A 160 10.03 -7.70 16.80
N LYS A 161 11.22 -7.23 17.18
CA LYS A 161 11.66 -5.85 16.95
C LYS A 161 11.79 -5.52 15.47
N ILE A 162 12.41 -6.40 14.67
CA ILE A 162 12.50 -6.23 13.21
C ILE A 162 11.09 -6.17 12.61
N THR A 163 10.20 -7.09 12.99
CA THR A 163 8.82 -7.11 12.48
C THR A 163 8.11 -5.80 12.79
N ASN A 164 8.19 -5.32 14.04
CA ASN A 164 7.61 -4.04 14.44
C ASN A 164 8.19 -2.87 13.65
N GLN A 165 9.52 -2.77 13.49
CA GLN A 165 10.15 -1.69 12.72
C GLN A 165 9.84 -1.77 11.22
N LEU A 166 9.67 -2.98 10.68
CA LEU A 166 9.19 -3.18 9.31
C LEU A 166 7.68 -2.92 9.18
N SER A 167 6.91 -2.86 10.26
CA SER A 167 5.49 -2.46 10.22
C SER A 167 5.28 -0.98 10.57
N THR A 168 6.21 -0.32 11.25
CA THR A 168 6.10 1.09 11.63
C THR A 168 6.21 2.05 10.43
N PRO A 169 5.64 3.27 10.56
CA PRO A 169 4.89 3.77 11.71
C PRO A 169 3.41 3.35 11.70
N TYR A 170 2.98 2.60 10.69
CA TYR A 170 1.62 2.72 10.21
C TYR A 170 0.84 1.43 9.99
N ALA A 171 1.49 0.29 10.10
CA ALA A 171 0.87 -1.02 10.12
C ALA A 171 1.13 -1.70 11.47
N SER A 172 0.24 -2.61 11.84
CA SER A 172 0.54 -3.61 12.86
C SER A 172 1.22 -4.81 12.22
N PRO A 173 2.08 -5.56 12.95
CA PRO A 173 2.54 -6.86 12.51
C PRO A 173 1.39 -7.76 12.02
N PRO A 174 1.62 -8.65 11.03
CA PRO A 174 0.58 -9.57 10.57
C PRO A 174 0.06 -10.43 11.72
N ASN A 175 -1.26 -10.57 11.87
CA ASN A 175 -1.86 -11.34 12.98
C ASN A 175 -1.17 -12.68 13.25
N TYR A 176 -1.07 -13.03 14.54
CA TYR A 176 -0.57 -14.32 15.01
C TYR A 176 -1.24 -15.48 14.26
N HIS A 177 -0.45 -16.45 13.82
CA HIS A 177 -0.92 -17.54 12.97
C HIS A 177 -1.50 -18.67 13.82
N LYS A 178 -2.76 -19.00 13.52
CA LYS A 178 -3.49 -20.05 14.22
C LYS A 178 -2.79 -21.40 14.15
N GLU A 179 -2.09 -21.67 13.05
CA GLU A 179 -1.30 -22.89 12.85
C GLU A 179 -0.11 -22.98 13.81
N VAL A 180 0.51 -21.85 14.19
CA VAL A 180 1.55 -21.83 15.24
C VAL A 180 0.92 -22.16 16.58
N GLU A 181 -0.26 -21.61 16.89
CA GLU A 181 -0.98 -21.93 18.12
C GLU A 181 -1.32 -23.42 18.21
N GLN A 182 -1.78 -24.00 17.10
CA GLN A 182 -2.10 -25.43 17.00
C GLN A 182 -0.86 -26.30 17.23
N LEU A 183 0.27 -25.93 16.64
CA LEU A 183 1.54 -26.63 16.85
C LEU A 183 2.01 -26.49 18.30
N MET A 184 1.91 -25.31 18.90
CA MET A 184 2.22 -25.11 20.33
C MET A 184 1.30 -25.92 21.24
N GLN A 185 -0.01 -25.94 21.00
CA GLN A 185 -0.97 -26.75 21.76
C GLN A 185 -0.65 -28.24 21.61
N PHE A 186 -0.29 -28.69 20.40
CA PHE A 186 0.11 -30.06 20.13
C PHE A 186 1.34 -30.46 20.96
N LEU A 187 2.38 -29.63 20.98
CA LEU A 187 3.59 -29.85 21.79
C LEU A 187 3.28 -29.77 23.29
N ALA A 188 2.52 -28.76 23.72
CA ALA A 188 2.16 -28.53 25.12
C ALA A 188 1.31 -29.65 25.72
N SER A 189 0.53 -30.35 24.90
CA SER A 189 -0.31 -31.47 25.31
C SER A 189 0.45 -32.79 25.49
N GLU A 190 1.74 -32.84 25.15
CA GLU A 190 2.56 -34.05 25.26
C GLU A 190 2.87 -34.40 26.72
N PRO A 191 2.37 -35.54 27.25
CA PRO A 191 2.59 -35.91 28.64
C PRO A 191 4.00 -36.42 28.92
N ASP A 192 4.66 -37.07 27.95
CA ASP A 192 5.97 -37.67 28.15
C ASP A 192 7.10 -36.67 27.86
N LEU A 193 7.95 -36.41 28.86
CA LEU A 193 9.03 -35.43 28.76
C LEU A 193 10.05 -35.81 27.67
N ASN A 194 10.38 -37.10 27.55
CA ASN A 194 11.36 -37.55 26.54
C ASN A 194 10.80 -37.38 25.14
N THR A 195 9.54 -37.74 24.91
CA THR A 195 8.84 -37.52 23.65
C THR A 195 8.74 -36.03 23.33
N PHE A 196 8.35 -35.20 24.30
CA PHE A 196 8.28 -33.74 24.14
C PHE A 196 9.60 -33.12 23.71
N LEU A 197 10.70 -33.49 24.39
CA LEU A 197 12.05 -33.01 24.09
C LEU A 197 12.49 -33.45 22.68
N ILE A 198 12.17 -34.67 22.27
CA ILE A 198 12.45 -35.14 20.90
C ILE A 198 11.67 -34.32 19.88
N LEU A 199 10.38 -34.06 20.11
CA LEU A 199 9.54 -33.30 19.19
C LEU A 199 10.02 -31.85 19.05
N ILE A 200 10.37 -31.16 20.15
CA ILE A 200 10.91 -29.80 20.10
C ILE A 200 12.27 -29.76 19.39
N ASN A 201 13.18 -30.66 19.72
CA ASN A 201 14.49 -30.70 19.08
C ASN A 201 14.40 -30.97 17.57
N LEU A 202 13.39 -31.73 17.12
CA LEU A 202 13.12 -31.92 15.69
C LEU A 202 12.59 -30.63 15.03
N VAL A 203 11.92 -29.74 15.76
CA VAL A 203 11.44 -28.45 15.22
C VAL A 203 12.53 -27.40 15.28
N SER A 204 13.07 -27.12 16.48
CA SER A 204 14.05 -26.06 16.72
C SER A 204 15.36 -26.33 15.98
N GLU A 205 16.04 -27.44 16.29
CA GLU A 205 17.37 -27.71 15.71
C GLU A 205 17.31 -28.13 14.23
N SER A 206 16.26 -28.85 13.81
CA SER A 206 16.26 -29.39 12.43
C SER A 206 15.64 -28.47 11.38
N TRP A 207 14.71 -27.58 11.74
CA TRP A 207 14.00 -26.76 10.76
C TRP A 207 14.28 -25.26 10.90
N ILE A 208 14.19 -24.73 12.12
CA ILE A 208 14.39 -23.30 12.37
C ILE A 208 15.85 -22.93 12.01
N GLU A 209 16.82 -23.74 12.44
CA GLU A 209 18.24 -23.54 12.09
C GLU A 209 18.51 -23.60 10.58
N GLU A 210 17.80 -24.45 9.82
CA GLU A 210 17.94 -24.52 8.36
C GLU A 210 17.36 -23.28 7.67
N ILE A 211 16.29 -22.68 8.23
CA ILE A 211 15.80 -21.39 7.76
C ILE A 211 16.90 -20.34 7.95
N PHE A 212 17.52 -20.28 9.13
CA PHE A 212 18.59 -19.31 9.42
C PHE A 212 19.80 -19.49 8.51
N SER A 213 20.23 -20.73 8.31
CA SER A 213 21.35 -21.07 7.44
C SER A 213 21.06 -20.67 5.99
N CYS A 214 19.86 -20.97 5.48
CA CYS A 214 19.48 -20.61 4.12
C CYS A 214 19.39 -19.09 3.92
N MET A 215 18.84 -18.35 4.89
CA MET A 215 18.76 -16.89 4.82
C MET A 215 20.15 -16.26 4.82
N LYS A 216 21.06 -16.73 5.68
CA LYS A 216 22.47 -16.26 5.70
C LYS A 216 23.16 -16.50 4.36
N GLU A 217 23.03 -17.71 3.80
CA GLU A 217 23.68 -18.09 2.52
C GLU A 217 23.21 -17.24 1.33
N HIS A 218 21.95 -16.79 1.35
CA HIS A 218 21.37 -15.94 0.31
C HIS A 218 21.49 -14.45 0.63
N ASN A 219 22.33 -14.07 1.60
CA ASN A 219 22.56 -12.69 2.04
C ASN A 219 21.32 -11.96 2.58
N ILE A 220 20.26 -12.68 2.97
CA ILE A 220 19.06 -12.09 3.55
C ILE A 220 19.34 -11.78 5.02
N ALA A 221 19.51 -10.49 5.36
CA ALA A 221 19.81 -10.06 6.73
C ALA A 221 20.98 -10.85 7.39
N SER A 222 22.04 -11.10 6.62
CA SER A 222 23.14 -12.01 6.98
C SER A 222 23.74 -11.76 8.37
N ASN A 223 23.90 -10.49 8.77
CA ASN A 223 24.42 -10.11 10.08
C ASN A 223 23.54 -10.59 11.25
N ILE A 224 22.22 -10.63 11.06
CA ILE A 224 21.28 -11.13 12.07
C ILE A 224 21.44 -12.63 12.20
N PHE A 225 21.33 -13.36 11.09
CA PHE A 225 21.40 -14.81 11.11
C PHE A 225 22.78 -15.34 11.49
N GLU A 226 23.86 -14.59 11.25
CA GLU A 226 25.19 -14.95 11.74
C GLU A 226 25.28 -14.96 13.27
N VAL A 227 24.74 -13.93 13.93
CA VAL A 227 24.72 -13.88 15.40
C VAL A 227 23.84 -14.98 15.98
N ILE A 228 22.68 -15.23 15.35
CA ILE A 228 21.74 -16.27 15.79
C ILE A 228 22.35 -17.66 15.61
N LEU A 229 22.91 -17.99 14.45
CA LEU A 229 23.58 -19.28 14.22
C LEU A 229 24.78 -19.51 15.14
N ALA A 230 25.49 -18.45 15.55
CA ALA A 230 26.55 -18.56 16.54
C ALA A 230 26.01 -18.90 17.94
N ASP A 231 24.77 -18.53 18.25
CA ASP A 231 24.08 -18.99 19.45
C ASP A 231 23.66 -20.46 19.30
N GLU A 232 22.97 -20.82 18.21
CA GLU A 232 22.52 -22.19 17.90
C GLU A 232 23.67 -23.21 17.98
N SER A 233 24.87 -22.86 17.50
CA SER A 233 26.03 -23.77 17.57
C SER A 233 26.46 -24.20 18.98
N ARG A 234 25.95 -23.54 20.02
CA ARG A 234 26.24 -23.82 21.44
C ARG A 234 25.08 -24.50 22.16
N HIS A 235 23.97 -24.71 21.46
CA HIS A 235 22.80 -25.42 21.97
C HIS A 235 23.13 -26.89 22.18
N ILE A 236 22.43 -27.52 23.12
CA ILE A 236 22.59 -28.95 23.35
C ILE A 236 21.80 -29.67 22.28
N GLU A 237 22.46 -30.51 21.48
CA GLU A 237 21.76 -31.58 20.79
C GLU A 237 21.21 -32.55 21.83
N ILE A 238 19.94 -32.37 22.22
CA ILE A 238 19.26 -33.17 23.24
C ILE A 238 19.28 -34.66 22.84
N SER A 239 19.51 -34.92 21.54
CA SER A 239 19.74 -36.23 20.97
C SER A 239 20.91 -37.03 21.51
N ASP A 240 21.88 -36.38 22.12
CA ASP A 240 23.12 -37.05 22.50
C ASP A 240 23.14 -37.40 24.00
N HIS A 241 22.16 -36.92 24.77
CA HIS A 241 22.11 -37.09 26.23
C HIS A 241 20.87 -37.85 26.74
N TYR A 242 19.70 -37.69 26.13
CA TYR A 242 18.46 -38.33 26.60
C TYR A 242 18.22 -39.75 26.02
N PHE A 243 19.00 -40.12 24.99
CA PHE A 243 18.87 -41.38 24.26
C PHE A 243 19.38 -42.62 25.00
N GLN A 244 20.05 -42.42 26.13
CA GLN A 244 20.53 -43.51 26.97
C GLN A 244 19.45 -44.02 27.96
N SER A 245 18.33 -43.31 28.10
CA SER A 245 17.16 -43.81 28.85
C SER A 245 16.21 -44.51 27.88
N GLU A 246 15.81 -45.76 28.18
CA GLU A 246 14.96 -46.57 27.30
C GLU A 246 13.69 -45.82 26.86
N LEU A 247 13.61 -45.43 25.58
CA LEU A 247 12.38 -44.97 24.95
C LEU A 247 11.34 -46.09 25.01
N LYS A 248 10.39 -45.99 25.95
CA LYS A 248 9.49 -47.10 26.32
C LYS A 248 8.45 -47.46 25.25
N ASP A 249 8.10 -46.55 24.33
CA ASP A 249 7.12 -46.82 23.26
C ASP A 249 7.46 -46.12 21.92
N LYS A 250 8.16 -46.83 21.04
CA LYS A 250 8.50 -46.36 19.68
C LYS A 250 7.27 -46.17 18.78
N SER A 251 6.19 -46.92 19.02
CA SER A 251 4.96 -46.82 18.23
C SER A 251 4.22 -45.53 18.56
N TYR A 252 4.17 -45.16 19.84
CA TYR A 252 3.65 -43.86 20.28
C TYR A 252 4.45 -42.70 19.67
N LEU A 253 5.77 -42.70 19.84
CA LEU A 253 6.65 -41.66 19.30
C LEU A 253 6.52 -41.53 17.77
N SER A 254 6.44 -42.65 17.04
CA SER A 254 6.24 -42.63 15.58
C SER A 254 4.93 -41.95 15.17
N LYS A 255 3.82 -42.18 15.90
CA LYS A 255 2.55 -41.49 15.65
C LYS A 255 2.65 -40.00 15.92
N ARG A 256 3.32 -39.61 17.00
CA ARG A 256 3.52 -38.20 17.37
C ARG A 256 4.39 -37.46 16.34
N ILE A 257 5.46 -38.09 15.84
CA ILE A 257 6.26 -37.55 14.74
C ILE A 257 5.42 -37.36 13.48
N ALA A 258 4.59 -38.33 13.10
CA ALA A 258 3.74 -38.20 11.92
C ALA A 258 2.75 -37.03 12.04
N SER A 259 2.20 -36.79 13.24
CA SER A 259 1.37 -35.61 13.49
C SER A 259 2.17 -34.31 13.45
N LEU A 260 3.38 -34.29 14.01
CA LEU A 260 4.26 -33.12 13.98
C LEU A 260 4.62 -32.74 12.54
N GLU A 261 5.02 -33.72 11.71
CA GLU A 261 5.32 -33.52 10.30
C GLU A 261 4.13 -32.89 9.55
N GLU A 262 2.90 -33.32 9.84
CA GLU A 262 1.69 -32.77 9.21
C GLU A 262 1.44 -31.31 9.62
N GLU A 263 1.62 -30.98 10.91
CA GLU A 263 1.45 -29.60 11.39
C GLU A 263 2.53 -28.66 10.84
N LEU A 264 3.77 -29.12 10.71
CA LEU A 264 4.86 -28.33 10.12
C LEU A 264 4.64 -28.05 8.63
N VAL A 265 4.21 -29.05 7.86
CA VAL A 265 3.86 -28.86 6.45
C VAL A 265 2.73 -27.85 6.31
N LYS A 266 1.68 -27.94 7.15
CA LYS A 266 0.58 -26.96 7.16
C LYS A 266 1.03 -25.55 7.48
N LEU A 267 1.92 -25.39 8.46
CA LEU A 267 2.39 -24.09 8.93
C LEU A 267 3.23 -23.38 7.86
N ILE A 268 4.20 -24.06 7.25
CA ILE A 268 5.21 -23.42 6.40
C ILE A 268 4.88 -23.54 4.91
N PHE A 269 4.46 -24.73 4.47
CA PHE A 269 4.38 -25.06 3.03
C PHE A 269 2.96 -25.03 2.45
N SER A 270 1.92 -25.04 3.30
CA SER A 270 0.52 -24.93 2.85
C SER A 270 -0.01 -23.49 2.87
N GLN A 271 0.79 -22.54 3.34
CA GLN A 271 0.42 -21.12 3.41
C GLN A 271 1.08 -20.36 2.26
N GLU A 272 0.27 -19.90 1.29
CA GLU A 272 0.73 -19.20 0.10
C GLU A 272 1.72 -18.06 0.41
N LYS A 273 1.41 -17.25 1.43
CA LYS A 273 2.25 -16.12 1.87
C LYS A 273 3.69 -16.54 2.21
N PHE A 274 3.90 -17.69 2.84
CA PHE A 274 5.23 -18.16 3.24
C PHE A 274 5.95 -18.80 2.07
N VAL A 275 5.25 -19.57 1.25
CA VAL A 275 5.85 -20.14 0.04
C VAL A 275 6.30 -19.03 -0.90
N ILE A 276 5.47 -18.00 -1.13
CA ILE A 276 5.86 -16.80 -1.88
C ILE A 276 7.04 -16.11 -1.20
N THR A 277 7.02 -15.96 0.13
CA THR A 277 8.13 -15.33 0.85
C THR A 277 9.46 -16.04 0.61
N PHE A 278 9.50 -17.37 0.76
CA PHE A 278 10.71 -18.15 0.51
C PHE A 278 11.13 -18.13 -0.95
N VAL A 279 10.18 -18.25 -1.90
CA VAL A 279 10.50 -18.20 -3.34
C VAL A 279 11.04 -16.83 -3.75
N SER A 280 10.47 -15.74 -3.22
CA SER A 280 10.93 -14.37 -3.51
C SER A 280 12.33 -14.10 -2.95
N LEU A 281 12.65 -14.62 -1.76
CA LEU A 281 13.94 -14.39 -1.11
C LEU A 281 15.05 -15.34 -1.58
N LEU A 282 14.73 -16.61 -1.83
CA LEU A 282 15.72 -17.65 -2.12
C LEU A 282 15.77 -18.03 -3.61
N GLY A 283 14.75 -17.65 -4.38
CA GLY A 283 14.53 -18.17 -5.72
C GLY A 283 14.10 -19.64 -5.72
N LYS A 284 13.71 -20.17 -6.89
CA LYS A 284 13.24 -21.56 -7.02
C LYS A 284 14.28 -22.57 -6.54
N ASN A 285 15.51 -22.43 -7.03
CA ASN A 285 16.60 -23.33 -6.69
C ASN A 285 16.97 -23.25 -5.20
N GLY A 286 16.93 -22.05 -4.62
CA GLY A 286 17.16 -21.86 -3.19
C GLY A 286 16.10 -22.55 -2.34
N VAL A 287 14.81 -22.46 -2.71
CA VAL A 287 13.72 -23.17 -2.02
C VAL A 287 13.84 -24.69 -2.14
N ILE A 288 14.16 -25.21 -3.33
CA ILE A 288 14.39 -26.65 -3.52
C ILE A 288 15.57 -27.13 -2.66
N ASN A 289 16.66 -26.39 -2.63
CA ASN A 289 17.81 -26.71 -1.79
C ASN A 289 17.46 -26.68 -0.30
N PHE A 290 16.71 -25.67 0.15
CA PHE A 290 16.23 -25.55 1.52
C PHE A 290 15.37 -26.75 1.93
N ILE A 291 14.40 -27.15 1.11
CA ILE A 291 13.54 -28.31 1.35
C ILE A 291 14.37 -29.60 1.47
N ASN A 292 15.34 -29.79 0.58
CA ASN A 292 16.23 -30.96 0.61
C ASN A 292 17.07 -31.02 1.89
N ARG A 293 17.55 -29.87 2.37
CA ARG A 293 18.32 -29.82 3.62
C ARG A 293 17.44 -30.17 4.83
N ILE A 294 16.22 -29.65 4.89
CA ILE A 294 15.24 -30.03 5.91
C ILE A 294 15.00 -31.55 5.88
N ASP A 295 14.75 -32.16 4.71
CA ASP A 295 14.50 -33.61 4.63
C ASP A 295 15.72 -34.42 5.10
N ASN A 296 16.92 -34.02 4.69
CA ASN A 296 18.16 -34.69 5.09
C ASN A 296 18.41 -34.60 6.60
N LYS A 297 18.25 -33.41 7.19
CA LYS A 297 18.45 -33.19 8.64
C LYS A 297 17.38 -33.92 9.45
N HIS A 298 16.12 -33.85 9.03
CA HIS A 298 15.02 -34.60 9.65
C HIS A 298 15.26 -36.11 9.64
N ARG A 299 15.69 -36.69 8.50
CA ARG A 299 16.05 -38.11 8.42
C ARG A 299 17.22 -38.48 9.32
N ALA A 300 18.25 -37.63 9.39
CA ALA A 300 19.40 -37.85 10.26
C ALA A 300 18.98 -37.87 11.73
N SER A 301 18.17 -36.90 12.17
CA SER A 301 17.64 -36.81 13.53
C SER A 301 16.74 -38.00 13.89
N LEU A 302 15.84 -38.42 13.00
CA LEU A 302 14.99 -39.60 13.24
C LEU A 302 15.79 -40.91 13.31
N LYS A 303 16.88 -41.02 12.55
CA LYS A 303 17.76 -42.19 12.60
C LYS A 303 18.40 -42.36 13.98
N LYS A 304 18.76 -41.27 14.68
CA LYS A 304 19.28 -41.30 16.06
C LYS A 304 18.30 -41.97 17.02
N VAL A 305 17.00 -41.83 16.77
CA VAL A 305 15.90 -42.39 17.59
C VAL A 305 15.42 -43.77 17.12
N GLY A 306 16.03 -44.30 16.05
CA GLY A 306 15.65 -45.57 15.43
C GLY A 306 14.29 -45.51 14.74
N LEU A 307 13.90 -44.35 14.21
CA LEU A 307 12.68 -44.12 13.43
C LEU A 307 13.01 -43.61 12.02
N SER A 308 11.97 -43.56 11.18
CA SER A 308 12.01 -43.03 9.82
C SER A 308 10.84 -42.06 9.61
N PRO A 309 10.92 -41.12 8.65
CA PRO A 309 9.82 -40.21 8.38
C PRO A 309 8.52 -40.94 8.00
N SER A 310 7.38 -40.32 8.28
CA SER A 310 6.07 -40.91 7.94
C SER A 310 5.87 -41.04 6.44
N ASN A 311 4.87 -41.84 6.04
CA ASN A 311 4.50 -41.98 4.64
C ASN A 311 4.00 -40.63 4.05
N LYS A 312 3.32 -39.80 4.86
CA LYS A 312 2.83 -38.48 4.41
C LYS A 312 3.98 -37.53 4.14
N TRP A 313 4.99 -37.51 5.01
CA TRP A 313 6.20 -36.72 4.82
C TRP A 313 6.95 -37.12 3.56
N ARG A 314 7.18 -38.43 3.36
CA ARG A 314 7.85 -38.93 2.16
C ARG A 314 7.10 -38.55 0.89
N PHE A 315 5.78 -38.70 0.87
CA PHE A 315 4.95 -38.27 -0.25
C PHE A 315 5.01 -36.76 -0.49
N PHE A 316 5.01 -35.94 0.57
CA PHE A 316 5.20 -34.51 0.47
C PHE A 316 6.55 -34.15 -0.16
N MET A 317 7.64 -34.76 0.31
CA MET A 317 8.98 -34.52 -0.23
C MET A 317 9.15 -34.97 -1.68
N GLU A 318 8.48 -36.05 -2.09
CA GLU A 318 8.44 -36.51 -3.48
C GLU A 318 7.68 -35.55 -4.42
N THR A 319 6.75 -34.74 -3.89
CA THR A 319 5.85 -33.91 -4.70
C THR A 319 6.19 -32.41 -4.67
N ILE A 320 6.76 -31.90 -3.58
CA ILE A 320 6.98 -30.47 -3.38
C ILE A 320 7.96 -29.85 -4.38
N HIS A 321 8.97 -30.58 -4.85
CA HIS A 321 9.89 -30.07 -5.88
C HIS A 321 9.15 -29.74 -7.17
N SER A 322 8.33 -30.67 -7.65
CA SER A 322 7.51 -30.48 -8.85
C SER A 322 6.53 -29.32 -8.68
N LEU A 323 5.97 -29.15 -7.48
CA LEU A 323 5.10 -28.01 -7.18
C LEU A 323 5.88 -26.69 -7.27
N VAL A 324 7.06 -26.60 -6.65
CA VAL A 324 7.90 -25.39 -6.66
C VAL A 324 8.34 -25.03 -8.08
N GLU A 325 8.76 -26.04 -8.87
CA GLU A 325 9.24 -25.85 -10.23
C GLU A 325 8.13 -25.38 -11.18
N ASN A 326 6.95 -26.00 -11.11
CA ASN A 326 5.90 -25.84 -12.11
C ASN A 326 4.87 -24.75 -11.76
N VAL A 327 4.69 -24.41 -10.49
CA VAL A 327 3.65 -23.44 -10.07
C VAL A 327 4.18 -22.02 -10.01
N PHE A 328 5.39 -21.82 -9.49
CA PHE A 328 5.92 -20.48 -9.30
C PHE A 328 6.60 -19.99 -10.57
N HIS A 329 6.42 -18.71 -10.92
CA HIS A 329 7.16 -18.07 -12.01
C HIS A 329 8.45 -17.47 -11.46
N GLU A 330 9.58 -17.66 -12.15
CA GLU A 330 10.85 -17.10 -11.71
C GLU A 330 11.02 -15.68 -12.27
N GLN A 331 10.82 -14.68 -11.42
CA GLN A 331 10.88 -13.27 -11.82
C GLN A 331 12.32 -12.80 -12.11
N SER A 332 13.35 -13.55 -11.71
CA SER A 332 14.77 -13.20 -11.91
C SER A 332 15.16 -13.09 -13.39
N HIS A 333 14.39 -13.71 -14.28
CA HIS A 333 14.60 -13.71 -15.72
C HIS A 333 13.70 -12.72 -16.47
N ASP A 334 12.79 -12.04 -15.76
CA ASP A 334 11.90 -11.06 -16.35
C ASP A 334 12.59 -9.69 -16.45
N SER A 335 12.31 -8.95 -17.52
CA SER A 335 12.71 -7.55 -17.62
C SER A 335 11.73 -6.66 -16.86
N LEU A 336 12.20 -5.93 -15.85
CA LEU A 336 11.39 -4.94 -15.17
C LEU A 336 10.98 -3.82 -16.14
N VAL A 337 9.68 -3.59 -16.28
CA VAL A 337 9.15 -2.49 -17.11
C VAL A 337 8.89 -1.28 -16.20
N THR A 338 9.60 -0.17 -16.47
CA THR A 338 9.39 1.09 -15.75
C THR A 338 7.97 1.60 -15.97
N LYS A 339 7.29 1.99 -14.89
CA LYS A 339 5.95 2.59 -14.95
C LYS A 339 6.04 3.97 -15.61
N THR A 340 5.16 4.24 -16.58
CA THR A 340 4.97 5.59 -17.11
C THR A 340 4.27 6.47 -16.07
N ASN A 341 4.34 7.80 -16.22
CA ASN A 341 3.71 8.74 -15.29
C ASN A 341 2.21 8.46 -15.11
N THR A 342 1.51 8.15 -16.21
CA THR A 342 0.08 7.79 -16.19
C THR A 342 -0.17 6.48 -15.43
N ARG A 343 0.67 5.46 -15.60
CA ARG A 343 0.55 4.20 -14.84
C ARG A 343 0.85 4.39 -13.36
N SER A 344 1.83 5.23 -13.02
CA SER A 344 2.11 5.59 -11.62
C SER A 344 0.93 6.31 -10.96
N LEU A 345 0.35 7.31 -11.66
CA LEU A 345 -0.87 7.98 -11.23
C LEU A 345 -2.02 6.97 -11.03
N PHE A 346 -2.26 6.10 -12.00
CA PHE A 346 -3.36 5.13 -11.93
C PHE A 346 -3.20 4.09 -10.83
N ASN A 347 -1.99 3.56 -10.61
CA ASN A 347 -1.73 2.67 -9.47
C ASN A 347 -2.02 3.40 -8.14
N SER A 348 -1.58 4.65 -8.00
CA SER A 348 -1.84 5.43 -6.78
C SER A 348 -3.33 5.67 -6.48
N LEU A 349 -4.18 5.70 -7.53
CA LEU A 349 -5.60 6.03 -7.44
C LEU A 349 -6.52 4.79 -7.40
N TRP A 350 -6.18 3.70 -8.08
CA TRP A 350 -7.07 2.54 -8.29
C TRP A 350 -6.77 1.30 -7.45
N ASP A 351 -5.68 1.28 -6.68
CA ASP A 351 -5.34 0.14 -5.79
C ASP A 351 -6.43 -0.20 -4.75
N ASN A 352 -7.47 0.63 -4.60
CA ASN A 352 -8.55 0.39 -3.64
C ASN A 352 -9.93 0.77 -4.23
N PRO A 353 -10.62 -0.15 -4.94
CA PRO A 353 -11.93 0.13 -5.55
C PRO A 353 -13.01 0.29 -4.48
N ASN A 354 -13.06 1.45 -3.84
CA ASN A 354 -14.03 1.80 -2.80
C ASN A 354 -15.28 2.49 -3.33
N ASN A 355 -15.32 2.79 -4.63
CA ASN A 355 -16.45 3.49 -5.24
C ASN A 355 -17.46 2.46 -5.79
N PRO A 356 -18.66 2.35 -5.20
CA PRO A 356 -19.72 1.53 -5.77
C PRO A 356 -20.12 2.14 -7.12
N THR A 357 -19.65 1.55 -8.20
CA THR A 357 -19.85 2.08 -9.56
C THR A 357 -21.08 1.40 -10.17
N LEU A 358 -22.12 2.19 -10.45
CA LEU A 358 -23.23 1.79 -11.30
C LEU A 358 -22.78 1.88 -12.76
N ILE A 359 -23.07 0.83 -13.54
CA ILE A 359 -22.68 0.72 -14.94
C ILE A 359 -23.95 0.56 -15.79
N GLY A 360 -24.02 1.28 -16.90
CA GLY A 360 -25.12 1.17 -17.86
C GLY A 360 -24.63 1.25 -19.30
N PHE A 361 -25.46 0.72 -20.20
CA PHE A 361 -25.23 0.77 -21.64
C PHE A 361 -26.51 1.19 -22.35
N PHE A 362 -26.39 2.06 -23.34
CA PHE A 362 -27.48 2.45 -24.22
C PHE A 362 -26.92 2.87 -25.57
N SER A 363 -27.79 3.24 -26.51
CA SER A 363 -27.39 3.80 -27.79
C SER A 363 -28.16 5.08 -28.06
N LEU A 364 -27.47 6.10 -28.57
CA LEU A 364 -28.12 7.28 -29.13
C LEU A 364 -28.35 7.10 -30.62
N ASN A 365 -29.51 7.52 -31.09
CA ASN A 365 -29.77 7.64 -32.52
C ASN A 365 -29.15 8.94 -33.03
N ILE A 366 -28.18 8.80 -33.93
CA ILE A 366 -27.45 9.92 -34.53
C ILE A 366 -27.71 10.02 -36.04
N SER A 367 -28.76 9.38 -36.54
CA SER A 367 -29.11 9.34 -37.96
C SER A 367 -29.29 10.73 -38.59
N SER A 368 -29.66 11.73 -37.80
CA SER A 368 -29.78 13.13 -38.24
C SER A 368 -28.47 13.73 -38.78
N LEU A 369 -27.32 13.12 -38.43
CA LEU A 369 -26.00 13.53 -38.87
C LEU A 369 -25.49 12.78 -40.10
N ASP A 370 -26.20 11.76 -40.58
CA ASP A 370 -25.84 10.95 -41.75
C ASP A 370 -24.36 10.48 -41.71
N PHE A 371 -23.96 9.78 -40.64
CA PHE A 371 -22.55 9.48 -40.33
C PHE A 371 -21.83 8.76 -41.48
N PHE A 372 -22.40 7.66 -41.96
CA PHE A 372 -21.75 6.86 -43.03
C PHE A 372 -21.79 7.55 -44.40
N GLU A 373 -22.67 8.53 -44.57
CA GLU A 373 -22.71 9.36 -45.78
C GLU A 373 -21.69 10.51 -45.73
N LYS A 374 -20.92 10.63 -44.63
CA LYS A 374 -19.84 11.60 -44.44
C LYS A 374 -20.26 13.07 -44.61
N LYS A 375 -21.51 13.37 -44.26
CA LYS A 375 -22.06 14.74 -44.30
C LYS A 375 -21.28 15.72 -43.40
N HIS A 376 -20.80 15.22 -42.27
CA HIS A 376 -20.02 15.97 -41.28
C HIS A 376 -18.66 15.31 -41.03
N LYS A 377 -17.67 16.10 -40.61
CA LYS A 377 -16.35 15.57 -40.24
C LYS A 377 -16.43 14.77 -38.94
N PRO A 378 -15.62 13.70 -38.75
CA PRO A 378 -15.64 12.87 -37.54
C PRO A 378 -15.47 13.63 -36.23
N GLU A 379 -14.73 14.75 -36.21
CA GLU A 379 -14.48 15.51 -34.99
C GLU A 379 -15.74 16.20 -34.45
N ILE A 380 -16.75 16.43 -35.31
CA ILE A 380 -18.02 17.06 -34.92
C ILE A 380 -18.79 16.18 -33.93
N PHE A 381 -18.66 14.84 -34.01
CA PHE A 381 -19.40 13.92 -33.15
C PHE A 381 -19.00 14.05 -31.68
N THR A 382 -17.70 14.07 -31.39
CA THR A 382 -17.21 14.25 -30.02
C THR A 382 -17.62 15.61 -29.47
N CYS A 383 -17.54 16.68 -30.28
CA CYS A 383 -17.97 18.02 -29.87
C CYS A 383 -19.47 18.07 -29.56
N LEU A 384 -20.34 17.58 -30.46
CA LEU A 384 -21.78 17.54 -30.24
C LEU A 384 -22.13 16.74 -28.98
N TYR A 385 -21.43 15.63 -28.73
CA TYR A 385 -21.66 14.83 -27.55
C TYR A 385 -21.22 15.54 -26.26
N LEU A 386 -20.07 16.23 -26.26
CA LEU A 386 -19.65 17.07 -25.12
C LEU A 386 -20.71 18.14 -24.81
N GLN A 387 -21.23 18.80 -25.85
CA GLN A 387 -22.29 19.80 -25.70
C GLN A 387 -23.59 19.17 -25.19
N ALA A 388 -23.96 17.98 -25.66
CA ALA A 388 -25.14 17.27 -25.20
C ALA A 388 -25.03 16.89 -23.71
N ILE A 389 -23.88 16.36 -23.25
CA ILE A 389 -23.64 16.12 -21.82
C ILE A 389 -23.73 17.44 -21.05
N SER A 390 -23.09 18.49 -21.56
CA SER A 390 -23.06 19.78 -20.86
C SER A 390 -24.47 20.36 -20.71
N LYS A 391 -25.29 20.27 -21.76
CA LYS A 391 -26.70 20.69 -21.76
C LYS A 391 -27.55 19.84 -20.82
N LEU A 392 -27.37 18.52 -20.86
CA LEU A 392 -28.04 17.57 -19.97
C LEU A 392 -27.75 17.92 -18.50
N ALA A 393 -26.48 18.11 -18.16
CA ALA A 393 -26.06 18.48 -16.82
C ALA A 393 -26.53 19.90 -16.44
N ALA A 394 -26.60 20.85 -17.36
CA ALA A 394 -27.19 22.17 -17.11
C ALA A 394 -28.69 22.08 -16.75
N ASN A 395 -29.40 21.10 -17.31
CA ASN A 395 -30.82 20.87 -17.05
C ASN A 395 -31.08 19.97 -15.83
N ASN A 396 -30.10 19.21 -15.34
CA ASN A 396 -30.27 18.21 -14.29
C ASN A 396 -29.24 18.38 -13.16
N GLN A 397 -29.70 18.88 -12.00
CA GLN A 397 -28.86 19.14 -10.83
C GLN A 397 -28.16 17.88 -10.29
N THR A 398 -28.82 16.71 -10.36
CA THR A 398 -28.24 15.46 -9.86
C THR A 398 -26.99 15.08 -10.65
N LEU A 399 -26.99 15.33 -11.97
CA LEU A 399 -25.83 15.06 -12.83
C LEU A 399 -24.66 16.03 -12.58
N ARG A 400 -24.91 17.17 -11.93
CA ARG A 400 -23.88 18.12 -11.46
C ARG A 400 -23.43 17.85 -10.03
N SER A 401 -23.93 16.79 -9.41
CA SER A 401 -23.60 16.45 -8.04
C SER A 401 -22.33 15.59 -7.98
N TYR A 402 -21.47 15.89 -7.01
CA TYR A 402 -20.23 15.17 -6.76
C TYR A 402 -20.04 15.01 -5.25
N MET A 403 -19.25 14.01 -4.83
CA MET A 403 -18.97 13.79 -3.42
C MET A 403 -17.56 14.22 -3.07
N SER A 404 -17.43 15.03 -2.01
CA SER A 404 -16.14 15.41 -1.41
C SER A 404 -16.23 15.22 0.10
N ASN A 405 -15.28 14.50 0.70
CA ASN A 405 -15.23 14.25 2.15
C ASN A 405 -16.58 13.80 2.73
N HIS A 406 -17.21 12.80 2.11
CA HIS A 406 -18.52 12.24 2.48
C HIS A 406 -19.71 13.19 2.44
N LYS A 407 -19.56 14.36 1.80
CA LYS A 407 -20.64 15.31 1.55
C LYS A 407 -20.92 15.40 0.06
N ILE A 408 -22.19 15.49 -0.29
CA ILE A 408 -22.63 15.70 -1.67
C ILE A 408 -22.74 17.21 -1.91
N TYR A 409 -22.07 17.67 -2.96
CA TYR A 409 -22.08 19.05 -3.44
C TYR A 409 -22.66 19.07 -4.84
N SER A 410 -23.26 20.18 -5.24
CA SER A 410 -23.73 20.40 -6.60
C SER A 410 -23.16 21.71 -7.12
N THR A 411 -22.71 21.73 -8.37
CA THR A 411 -22.28 22.98 -9.01
C THR A 411 -23.47 23.76 -9.57
N ARG A 412 -23.25 25.07 -9.75
CA ARG A 412 -24.14 25.96 -10.49
C ARG A 412 -24.03 25.70 -12.00
N ASN A 413 -22.79 25.60 -12.47
CA ASN A 413 -22.43 25.52 -13.88
C ASN A 413 -22.14 24.07 -14.26
N SER A 414 -22.26 23.76 -15.55
CA SER A 414 -22.01 22.45 -16.12
C SER A 414 -20.53 22.27 -16.45
N TYR A 415 -19.88 21.27 -15.86
CA TYR A 415 -18.47 20.97 -16.12
C TYR A 415 -18.34 19.62 -16.82
N VAL A 416 -17.79 19.61 -18.04
CA VAL A 416 -17.59 18.40 -18.84
C VAL A 416 -16.14 18.30 -19.27
N GLY A 417 -15.55 17.11 -19.12
CA GLY A 417 -14.14 16.87 -19.40
C GLY A 417 -13.95 15.91 -20.56
N LEU A 418 -13.09 16.24 -21.53
CA LEU A 418 -12.70 15.34 -22.61
C LEU A 418 -11.38 14.65 -22.26
N THR A 419 -11.38 13.31 -22.18
CA THR A 419 -10.15 12.52 -22.07
C THR A 419 -9.52 12.38 -23.45
N VAL A 420 -8.24 12.75 -23.56
CA VAL A 420 -7.46 12.74 -24.80
C VAL A 420 -6.14 12.01 -24.62
N LEU A 421 -5.70 11.26 -25.63
CA LEU A 421 -4.33 10.76 -25.71
C LEU A 421 -3.45 11.88 -26.29
N LEU A 422 -2.40 12.28 -25.57
CA LEU A 422 -1.52 13.36 -26.02
C LEU A 422 -0.60 12.90 -27.17
N PRO A 423 -0.59 13.60 -28.33
CA PRO A 423 0.19 13.16 -29.49
C PRO A 423 1.70 13.14 -29.25
N GLY A 424 2.33 11.97 -29.47
CA GLY A 424 3.78 11.80 -29.32
C GLY A 424 4.27 11.88 -27.86
N CYS A 425 3.41 11.50 -26.91
CA CYS A 425 3.67 11.47 -25.47
C CYS A 425 3.37 10.08 -24.87
N ASP A 426 3.77 9.01 -25.57
CA ASP A 426 3.55 7.61 -25.19
C ASP A 426 2.10 7.28 -24.81
N ASP A 427 1.84 6.84 -23.58
CA ASP A 427 0.51 6.51 -23.05
C ASP A 427 -0.12 7.64 -22.22
N GLN A 428 0.40 8.87 -22.32
CA GLN A 428 -0.08 10.01 -21.54
C GLN A 428 -1.52 10.40 -21.92
N LEU A 429 -2.41 10.26 -20.94
CA LEU A 429 -3.80 10.72 -21.03
C LEU A 429 -3.97 12.08 -20.36
N GLY A 430 -4.61 13.02 -21.04
CA GLY A 430 -5.00 14.32 -20.52
C GLY A 430 -6.52 14.44 -20.38
N LEU A 431 -6.98 15.31 -19.46
CA LEU A 431 -8.38 15.70 -19.33
C LEU A 431 -8.52 17.21 -19.60
N ILE A 432 -9.27 17.58 -20.63
CA ILE A 432 -9.59 19.00 -20.91
C ILE A 432 -10.98 19.29 -20.35
N GLU A 433 -11.06 20.16 -19.35
CA GLU A 433 -12.30 20.54 -18.68
C GLU A 433 -12.89 21.82 -19.29
N PHE A 434 -14.16 21.74 -19.68
CA PHE A 434 -14.94 22.86 -20.19
C PHE A 434 -16.08 23.20 -19.24
N GLU A 435 -16.30 24.49 -19.07
CA GLU A 435 -17.47 25.04 -18.37
C GLU A 435 -18.51 25.44 -19.42
N ASP A 436 -19.76 24.99 -19.23
CA ASP A 436 -20.93 25.33 -20.03
C ASP A 436 -20.69 25.26 -21.56
N CYS A 437 -19.95 24.25 -22.04
CA CYS A 437 -19.58 24.15 -23.45
C CYS A 437 -20.77 23.98 -24.43
N HIS A 438 -21.96 23.69 -23.90
CA HIS A 438 -23.22 23.75 -24.66
C HIS A 438 -23.59 25.17 -25.14
N GLU A 439 -22.96 26.22 -24.59
CA GLU A 439 -23.11 27.60 -25.04
C GLU A 439 -22.11 27.99 -26.14
N MET A 440 -21.07 27.18 -26.38
CA MET A 440 -20.08 27.40 -27.43
C MET A 440 -20.63 26.97 -28.80
N SER A 441 -20.12 27.53 -29.89
CA SER A 441 -20.32 26.91 -31.21
C SER A 441 -19.45 25.66 -31.36
N ILE A 442 -19.87 24.73 -32.24
CA ILE A 442 -19.09 23.53 -32.56
C ILE A 442 -17.69 23.88 -33.09
N ALA A 443 -17.57 24.94 -33.89
CA ALA A 443 -16.30 25.37 -34.45
C ALA A 443 -15.35 25.89 -33.35
N GLU A 444 -15.85 26.70 -32.42
CA GLU A 444 -15.08 27.19 -31.28
C GLU A 444 -14.63 26.04 -30.39
N LEU A 445 -15.53 25.12 -30.02
CA LEU A 445 -15.19 23.98 -29.17
C LEU A 445 -14.14 23.07 -29.83
N ALA A 446 -14.29 22.76 -31.11
CA ALA A 446 -13.33 21.95 -31.86
C ALA A 446 -11.94 22.61 -31.94
N GLN A 447 -11.89 23.93 -32.12
CA GLN A 447 -10.64 24.68 -32.14
C GLN A 447 -10.00 24.74 -30.75
N SER A 448 -10.78 25.01 -29.70
CA SER A 448 -10.32 25.00 -28.30
C SER A 448 -9.71 23.67 -27.90
N ILE A 449 -10.33 22.54 -28.25
CA ILE A 449 -9.77 21.20 -27.99
C ILE A 449 -8.39 21.05 -28.65
N LYS A 450 -8.24 21.47 -29.91
CA LYS A 450 -6.96 21.37 -30.62
C LYS A 450 -5.86 22.21 -29.98
N ASP A 451 -6.19 23.41 -29.54
CA ASP A 451 -5.20 24.32 -28.94
C ASP A 451 -4.83 23.89 -27.52
N ASP A 452 -5.79 23.43 -26.73
CA ASP A 452 -5.54 22.89 -25.40
C ASP A 452 -4.69 21.61 -25.47
N ILE A 453 -4.90 20.71 -26.45
CA ILE A 453 -4.03 19.54 -26.67
C ILE A 453 -2.58 19.97 -26.93
N LYS A 454 -2.33 21.03 -27.73
CA LYS A 454 -0.97 21.51 -27.99
C LYS A 454 -0.30 21.99 -26.72
N LEU A 455 -1.03 22.73 -25.87
CA LEU A 455 -0.52 23.24 -24.58
C LEU A 455 -0.19 22.09 -23.63
N MET A 456 -1.09 21.12 -23.46
CA MET A 456 -0.85 19.94 -22.62
C MET A 456 0.33 19.11 -23.12
N THR A 457 0.47 18.96 -24.45
CA THR A 457 1.59 18.27 -25.10
C THR A 457 2.92 18.98 -24.81
N TYR A 458 2.95 20.31 -24.91
CA TYR A 458 4.12 21.10 -24.55
C TYR A 458 4.49 20.88 -23.07
N CYS A 459 3.52 20.95 -22.16
CA CYS A 459 3.76 20.76 -20.74
C CYS A 459 4.40 19.40 -20.44
N TYR A 460 3.88 18.33 -21.05
CA TYR A 460 4.43 16.99 -20.90
C TYR A 460 5.87 16.90 -21.40
N LYS A 461 6.12 17.37 -22.62
CA LYS A 461 7.46 17.30 -23.23
C LYS A 461 8.49 18.10 -22.45
N LYS A 462 8.12 19.32 -22.03
CA LYS A 462 9.02 20.17 -21.24
C LYS A 462 9.32 19.56 -19.88
N MET A 463 8.33 18.95 -19.23
CA MET A 463 8.51 18.22 -17.97
C MET A 463 9.48 17.03 -18.12
N HIS A 464 9.38 16.26 -19.20
CA HIS A 464 10.33 15.17 -19.50
C HIS A 464 11.75 15.66 -19.82
N GLU A 465 11.89 16.76 -20.56
CA GLU A 465 13.19 17.41 -20.80
C GLU A 465 13.84 17.81 -19.47
N LEU A 466 13.10 18.51 -18.60
CA LEU A 466 13.60 18.96 -17.30
C LEU A 466 14.01 17.79 -16.39
N LYS A 467 13.25 16.68 -16.38
CA LYS A 467 13.61 15.47 -15.64
C LYS A 467 14.94 14.87 -16.13
N THR A 468 15.22 14.98 -17.43
CA THR A 468 16.48 14.50 -18.03
C THR A 468 17.65 15.42 -17.65
N GLU A 469 17.42 16.74 -17.66
CA GLU A 469 18.41 17.76 -17.29
C GLU A 469 18.69 17.78 -15.76
N HIS A 470 17.68 17.47 -14.95
CA HIS A 470 17.71 17.55 -13.49
C HIS A 470 17.13 16.27 -12.85
N PRO A 471 17.92 15.18 -12.74
CA PRO A 471 17.42 13.88 -12.27
C PRO A 471 16.75 13.87 -10.89
N TYR A 472 17.11 14.80 -9.99
CA TYR A 472 16.50 14.92 -8.66
C TYR A 472 15.00 15.28 -8.70
N LEU A 473 14.50 15.82 -9.83
CA LEU A 473 13.07 16.07 -10.01
C LEU A 473 12.24 14.78 -10.03
N GLU A 474 12.88 13.62 -10.16
CA GLU A 474 12.21 12.33 -9.99
C GLU A 474 11.77 12.08 -8.55
N ASP A 475 12.55 12.52 -7.56
CA ASP A 475 12.15 12.43 -6.15
C ASP A 475 11.00 13.40 -5.85
N VAL A 476 10.97 14.55 -6.54
CA VAL A 476 9.84 15.48 -6.46
C VAL A 476 8.58 14.83 -7.05
N PHE A 477 8.72 14.07 -8.14
CA PHE A 477 7.64 13.34 -8.79
C PHE A 477 7.13 12.17 -7.94
N SER A 478 8.02 11.34 -7.38
CA SER A 478 7.63 10.20 -6.55
C SER A 478 6.84 10.64 -5.31
N ASN A 479 7.23 11.76 -4.69
CA ASN A 479 6.53 12.37 -3.57
C ASN A 479 5.12 12.90 -3.90
N LEU A 480 4.77 13.08 -5.18
CA LEU A 480 3.39 13.41 -5.58
C LEU A 480 2.45 12.20 -5.59
N PHE A 481 3.00 10.97 -5.64
CA PHE A 481 2.27 9.71 -5.72
C PHE A 481 2.61 8.81 -4.55
N THR A 482 2.37 9.25 -3.32
CA THR A 482 2.24 8.28 -2.22
C THR A 482 0.99 7.46 -2.51
N PRO A 483 1.08 6.15 -2.77
CA PRO A 483 -0.09 5.33 -3.03
C PRO A 483 -1.08 5.44 -1.86
N LEU A 484 -2.38 5.50 -2.14
CA LEU A 484 -3.40 5.51 -1.08
C LEU A 484 -3.33 4.26 -0.18
N SER A 485 -2.76 3.17 -0.69
CA SER A 485 -2.46 1.94 0.05
C SER A 485 -1.34 2.10 1.09
N GLU A 486 -0.46 3.10 0.93
CA GLU A 486 0.66 3.38 1.83
C GLU A 486 0.32 4.46 2.88
N SER A 487 -0.83 5.13 2.77
CA SER A 487 -1.28 6.15 3.72
C SER A 487 -2.33 5.60 4.71
N ILE A 488 -2.11 5.79 6.02
CA ILE A 488 -3.11 5.45 7.06
C ILE A 488 -4.39 6.25 6.87
N TYR A 489 -4.21 7.55 6.67
CA TYR A 489 -5.31 8.48 6.53
C TYR A 489 -5.59 8.61 5.06
N ARG A 490 -6.86 8.43 4.68
CA ARG A 490 -7.25 8.78 3.31
C ARG A 490 -6.96 10.26 3.13
N ASP A 491 -6.00 10.58 2.27
CA ASP A 491 -5.77 11.96 1.88
C ASP A 491 -7.07 12.52 1.32
N PRO A 492 -7.38 13.81 1.58
CA PRO A 492 -8.56 14.42 1.01
C PRO A 492 -8.46 14.35 -0.51
N ILE A 493 -9.29 13.49 -1.10
CA ILE A 493 -9.37 13.35 -2.55
C ILE A 493 -9.96 14.66 -3.08
N PHE A 494 -9.24 15.32 -3.97
CA PHE A 494 -9.74 16.47 -4.71
C PHE A 494 -10.87 16.03 -5.63
N ALA A 495 -12.09 16.01 -5.09
CA ALA A 495 -13.28 15.66 -5.85
C ALA A 495 -13.53 16.69 -6.96
N LYS A 496 -13.95 16.21 -8.14
CA LYS A 496 -14.22 17.07 -9.29
C LYS A 496 -15.70 17.01 -9.64
N PRO A 497 -16.32 18.17 -9.95
CA PRO A 497 -17.68 18.20 -10.47
C PRO A 497 -17.78 17.81 -11.96
N THR A 498 -16.63 17.56 -12.59
CA THR A 498 -16.51 17.30 -14.02
C THR A 498 -17.09 15.94 -14.38
N ILE A 499 -17.99 15.91 -15.37
CA ILE A 499 -18.43 14.68 -16.04
C ILE A 499 -17.42 14.37 -17.14
N SER A 500 -16.70 13.25 -17.05
CA SER A 500 -15.69 12.91 -18.04
C SER A 500 -16.27 12.14 -19.24
N LEU A 501 -15.69 12.36 -20.42
CA LEU A 501 -16.02 11.71 -21.67
C LEU A 501 -14.75 11.08 -22.25
N SER A 502 -14.81 9.79 -22.52
CA SER A 502 -13.80 9.08 -23.32
C SER A 502 -14.41 8.62 -24.63
N ASN A 503 -13.73 8.86 -25.75
CA ASN A 503 -14.13 8.32 -27.04
C ASN A 503 -13.16 7.23 -27.46
N VAL A 504 -13.61 5.96 -27.38
CA VAL A 504 -12.81 4.80 -27.76
C VAL A 504 -13.23 4.21 -29.11
N GLY A 505 -14.24 4.78 -29.76
CA GLY A 505 -14.82 4.21 -30.98
C GLY A 505 -13.86 4.14 -32.16
N TYR A 506 -12.85 5.03 -32.22
CA TYR A 506 -11.85 5.01 -33.30
C TYR A 506 -10.90 3.82 -33.23
N TRP A 507 -10.77 3.17 -32.07
CA TRP A 507 -10.04 1.90 -31.92
C TRP A 507 -10.91 0.67 -32.24
N GLY A 508 -12.19 0.87 -32.57
CA GLY A 508 -13.08 -0.21 -32.98
C GLY A 508 -13.85 -0.90 -31.86
N TYR A 509 -13.79 -0.41 -30.62
CA TYR A 509 -14.60 -0.94 -29.52
C TYR A 509 -16.09 -0.77 -29.81
N GLU A 510 -16.87 -1.84 -29.65
CA GLU A 510 -18.32 -1.84 -29.94
C GLU A 510 -19.16 -1.45 -28.72
N ALA A 511 -18.66 -1.72 -27.52
CA ALA A 511 -19.19 -1.27 -26.25
C ALA A 511 -18.05 -1.16 -25.25
N GLY A 512 -18.17 -0.27 -24.27
CA GLY A 512 -17.17 -0.13 -23.22
C GLY A 512 -17.63 0.80 -22.12
N VAL A 513 -17.14 0.52 -20.92
CA VAL A 513 -17.20 1.41 -19.76
C VAL A 513 -15.84 1.43 -19.12
N SER A 514 -15.53 2.52 -18.46
CA SER A 514 -14.30 2.64 -17.68
C SER A 514 -14.65 2.87 -16.23
N PRO A 515 -13.92 2.28 -15.27
CA PRO A 515 -14.12 2.56 -13.86
C PRO A 515 -13.97 4.05 -13.59
N LEU A 516 -14.71 4.54 -12.59
CA LEU A 516 -14.56 5.91 -12.11
C LEU A 516 -13.23 6.07 -11.39
N LEU A 517 -12.56 7.18 -11.63
CA LEU A 517 -11.50 7.64 -10.74
C LEU A 517 -12.11 8.01 -9.38
N PRO A 518 -11.35 7.95 -8.26
CA PRO A 518 -11.87 8.25 -6.93
C PRO A 518 -12.55 9.62 -6.78
N HIS A 519 -12.20 10.57 -7.65
CA HIS A 519 -12.70 11.94 -7.67
C HIS A 519 -13.83 12.21 -8.69
N GLU A 520 -14.22 11.21 -9.49
CA GLU A 520 -15.27 11.34 -10.50
C GLU A 520 -16.61 10.85 -9.97
N ALA A 521 -17.69 11.56 -10.31
CA ALA A 521 -19.05 11.14 -10.02
C ALA A 521 -19.72 10.43 -11.20
N LEU A 522 -19.34 10.81 -12.43
CA LEU A 522 -19.98 10.34 -13.65
C LEU A 522 -18.99 10.36 -14.82
N LYS A 523 -19.05 9.32 -15.64
CA LYS A 523 -18.24 9.16 -16.84
C LYS A 523 -19.01 8.52 -17.98
N PHE A 524 -18.84 9.06 -19.18
CA PHE A 524 -19.38 8.52 -20.42
C PHE A 524 -18.25 7.96 -21.29
N THR A 525 -18.52 6.83 -21.94
CA THR A 525 -17.60 6.17 -22.89
C THR A 525 -18.31 5.98 -24.22
N LEU A 526 -17.78 6.57 -25.29
CA LEU A 526 -18.30 6.41 -26.65
C LEU A 526 -17.62 5.26 -27.36
N ALA A 527 -18.42 4.39 -27.96
CA ALA A 527 -17.95 3.28 -28.77
C ALA A 527 -18.06 3.59 -30.27
N LYS A 528 -17.71 2.62 -31.10
CA LYS A 528 -17.78 2.68 -32.56
C LYS A 528 -19.23 2.84 -32.99
N ILE A 529 -19.48 3.79 -33.89
CA ILE A 529 -20.79 4.01 -34.50
C ILE A 529 -21.16 2.84 -35.40
N GLU A 530 -22.41 2.41 -35.32
CA GLU A 530 -22.95 1.27 -36.07
C GLU A 530 -24.20 1.67 -36.86
N ARG A 531 -24.39 1.07 -38.03
CA ARG A 531 -25.63 1.19 -38.81
C ARG A 531 -26.45 -0.08 -38.62
N LYS A 532 -27.64 0.04 -38.01
CA LYS A 532 -28.51 -1.09 -37.65
C LYS A 532 -29.94 -0.86 -38.12
N GLN A 533 -30.67 -1.95 -38.38
CA GLN A 533 -32.11 -1.90 -38.58
C GLN A 533 -32.80 -1.88 -37.22
N VAL A 534 -33.54 -0.81 -36.94
CA VAL A 534 -34.23 -0.58 -35.66
C VAL A 534 -35.73 -0.56 -35.91
N TRP A 535 -36.48 -1.23 -35.04
CA TRP A 535 -37.94 -1.23 -35.10
C TRP A 535 -38.48 0.16 -34.71
N ASN A 536 -39.18 0.81 -35.65
CA ASN A 536 -39.86 2.07 -35.39
C ASN A 536 -41.33 1.80 -35.03
N ASN A 537 -41.71 2.09 -33.78
CA ASN A 537 -43.06 1.89 -33.28
C ASN A 537 -44.13 2.74 -34.01
N LYS A 538 -43.75 3.92 -34.54
CA LYS A 538 -44.67 4.82 -35.25
C LYS A 538 -44.97 4.32 -36.65
N THR A 539 -43.95 3.92 -37.41
CA THR A 539 -44.11 3.43 -38.79
C THR A 539 -44.39 1.93 -38.86
N ARG A 540 -44.23 1.21 -37.74
CA ARG A 540 -44.36 -0.25 -37.62
C ARG A 540 -43.49 -1.00 -38.63
N SER A 541 -42.26 -0.52 -38.83
CA SER A 541 -41.30 -1.10 -39.77
C SER A 541 -39.88 -1.02 -39.22
N PHE A 542 -38.97 -1.84 -39.76
CA PHE A 542 -37.55 -1.72 -39.48
C PHE A 542 -36.95 -0.63 -40.37
N GLU A 543 -36.35 0.38 -39.72
CA GLU A 543 -35.69 1.50 -40.38
C GLU A 543 -34.19 1.44 -40.13
N VAL A 544 -33.40 1.77 -41.15
CA VAL A 544 -31.95 1.86 -41.02
C VAL A 544 -31.61 3.12 -40.22
N GLN A 545 -30.89 2.96 -39.11
CA GLN A 545 -30.47 4.04 -38.23
C GLN A 545 -28.97 3.95 -37.95
N ASP A 546 -28.34 5.11 -37.81
CA ASP A 546 -26.98 5.25 -37.31
C ASP A 546 -27.04 5.40 -35.78
N LEU A 547 -26.43 4.45 -35.08
CA LEU A 547 -26.47 4.35 -33.62
C LEU A 547 -25.06 4.57 -33.05
N LEU A 548 -24.97 5.40 -32.02
CA LEU A 548 -23.77 5.60 -31.21
C LEU A 548 -23.94 4.82 -29.90
N PRO A 549 -23.25 3.68 -29.70
CA PRO A 549 -23.27 2.99 -28.42
C PRO A 549 -22.50 3.79 -27.36
N VAL A 550 -23.09 3.87 -26.17
CA VAL A 550 -22.62 4.66 -25.04
C VAL A 550 -22.60 3.78 -23.80
N GLY A 551 -21.46 3.76 -23.13
CA GLY A 551 -21.33 3.30 -21.75
C GLY A 551 -21.39 4.45 -20.76
N ILE A 552 -22.00 4.22 -19.61
CA ILE A 552 -22.04 5.15 -18.47
C ILE A 552 -21.50 4.46 -17.22
N SER A 553 -20.70 5.18 -16.44
CA SER A 553 -20.25 4.78 -15.12
C SER A 553 -20.56 5.89 -14.14
N ALA A 554 -21.28 5.59 -13.06
CA ALA A 554 -21.78 6.57 -12.10
C ALA A 554 -21.50 6.12 -10.66
N ASP A 555 -21.19 7.06 -9.78
CA ASP A 555 -21.06 6.77 -8.35
C ASP A 555 -22.46 6.51 -7.78
N HIS A 556 -22.72 5.25 -7.39
CA HIS A 556 -24.04 4.83 -6.97
C HIS A 556 -24.49 5.45 -5.63
N ARG A 557 -23.57 6.12 -4.91
CA ARG A 557 -23.90 6.91 -3.70
C ARG A 557 -24.53 8.26 -4.04
N ILE A 558 -24.31 8.75 -5.27
CA ILE A 558 -24.78 10.05 -5.76
C ILE A 558 -25.95 9.87 -6.72
N MET A 559 -25.85 8.89 -7.60
CA MET A 559 -26.84 8.63 -8.66
C MET A 559 -27.44 7.25 -8.48
N ASP A 560 -28.76 7.15 -8.61
CA ASP A 560 -29.45 5.87 -8.73
C ASP A 560 -29.78 5.56 -10.20
N ALA A 561 -30.30 4.36 -10.45
CA ALA A 561 -30.68 3.92 -11.79
C ALA A 561 -32.04 4.50 -12.25
N ASN A 562 -32.69 5.38 -11.48
CA ASN A 562 -34.03 5.90 -11.78
C ASN A 562 -34.00 7.16 -12.66
N ILE A 563 -32.81 7.71 -12.97
CA ILE A 563 -32.67 8.86 -13.86
C ILE A 563 -32.69 8.35 -15.31
N PRO A 564 -33.63 8.81 -16.17
CA PRO A 564 -33.75 8.36 -17.56
C PRO A 564 -32.68 9.04 -18.45
N VAL A 565 -31.40 8.84 -18.11
CA VAL A 565 -30.25 9.41 -18.82
C VAL A 565 -30.30 9.17 -20.34
N PRO A 566 -30.66 7.98 -20.86
CA PRO A 566 -30.69 7.76 -22.31
C PRO A 566 -31.65 8.70 -23.06
N GLU A 567 -32.87 8.89 -22.52
CA GLU A 567 -33.89 9.75 -23.12
C GLU A 567 -33.49 11.23 -23.02
N GLN A 568 -33.09 11.68 -21.83
CA GLN A 568 -32.69 13.08 -21.62
C GLN A 568 -31.44 13.44 -22.43
N LEU A 569 -30.51 12.50 -22.62
CA LEU A 569 -29.32 12.72 -23.43
C LEU A 569 -29.65 12.75 -24.93
N GLN A 570 -30.58 11.93 -25.40
CA GLN A 570 -31.07 12.00 -26.79
C GLN A 570 -31.70 13.38 -27.06
N GLU A 571 -32.57 13.87 -26.16
CA GLU A 571 -33.17 15.20 -26.29
C GLU A 571 -32.12 16.31 -26.31
N ALA A 572 -31.13 16.25 -25.41
CA ALA A 572 -30.02 17.20 -25.37
C ALA A 572 -29.19 17.16 -26.66
N PHE A 573 -28.91 15.97 -27.19
CA PHE A 573 -28.19 15.77 -28.44
C PHE A 573 -28.93 16.37 -29.63
N ASP A 574 -30.22 16.03 -29.79
CA ASP A 574 -31.06 16.54 -30.87
C ASP A 574 -31.16 18.08 -30.82
N ALA A 575 -31.24 18.66 -29.62
CA ALA A 575 -31.20 20.10 -29.44
C ALA A 575 -29.88 20.73 -29.91
N MET A 576 -28.72 20.11 -29.59
CA MET A 576 -27.42 20.62 -30.04
C MET A 576 -27.23 20.47 -31.56
N VAL A 577 -27.76 19.40 -32.16
CA VAL A 577 -27.79 19.24 -33.63
C VAL A 577 -28.64 20.34 -34.28
N ALA A 578 -29.80 20.66 -33.70
CA ALA A 578 -30.66 21.73 -34.19
C ALA A 578 -29.95 23.10 -34.11
N VAL A 579 -29.27 23.40 -32.99
CA VAL A 579 -28.48 24.63 -32.82
C VAL A 579 -27.36 24.70 -33.87
N MET A 580 -26.61 23.61 -34.07
CA MET A 580 -25.55 23.56 -35.09
C MET A 580 -26.08 23.85 -36.49
N ASN A 581 -27.23 23.28 -36.86
CA ASN A 581 -27.83 23.47 -38.18
C ASN A 581 -28.42 24.87 -38.40
N GLN A 582 -28.81 25.56 -37.33
CA GLN A 582 -29.42 26.90 -37.39
C GLN A 582 -28.40 28.03 -37.22
N SER A 583 -27.22 27.74 -36.66
CA SER A 583 -26.21 28.75 -36.39
C SER A 583 -25.46 29.14 -37.68
N PRO A 584 -25.33 30.44 -38.00
CA PRO A 584 -24.48 30.87 -39.10
C PRO A 584 -23.02 30.48 -38.84
N PRO A 585 -22.19 30.25 -39.88
CA PRO A 585 -20.78 29.94 -39.69
C PRO A 585 -20.11 31.11 -38.95
N VAL A 586 -19.74 30.90 -37.70
CA VAL A 586 -18.98 31.89 -36.93
C VAL A 586 -17.56 31.91 -37.48
N ALA A 587 -17.11 33.06 -37.96
CA ALA A 587 -15.72 33.24 -38.34
C ALA A 587 -14.85 33.05 -37.08
N LEU A 588 -14.01 32.01 -37.08
CA LEU A 588 -13.06 31.78 -36.00
C LEU A 588 -12.20 33.03 -35.85
N SER A 589 -12.26 33.69 -34.69
CA SER A 589 -11.41 34.86 -34.45
C SER A 589 -9.94 34.41 -34.45
N LEU A 590 -9.10 35.06 -35.27
CA LEU A 590 -7.65 34.84 -35.36
C LEU A 590 -6.89 35.12 -34.03
N SER A 591 -7.60 35.49 -32.96
CA SER A 591 -7.02 35.97 -31.69
C SER A 591 -6.32 34.90 -30.83
N GLN A 592 -6.28 33.64 -31.26
CA GLN A 592 -5.71 32.54 -30.49
C GLN A 592 -4.19 32.37 -30.64
N SER A 593 -3.55 32.88 -31.71
CA SER A 593 -2.10 32.70 -31.92
C SER A 593 -1.24 33.44 -30.89
N VAL A 594 -1.77 34.48 -30.24
CA VAL A 594 -1.06 35.25 -29.19
C VAL A 594 -0.99 34.47 -27.86
N GLN A 595 -1.75 33.38 -27.69
CA GLN A 595 -1.90 32.71 -26.38
C GLN A 595 -0.85 31.63 -26.08
N PHE A 596 -0.25 31.01 -27.11
CA PHE A 596 0.72 29.92 -26.93
C PHE A 596 2.10 30.45 -26.53
N ASP A 597 2.59 31.48 -27.23
CA ASP A 597 3.90 32.09 -26.95
C ASP A 597 3.91 32.79 -25.58
N ASP A 598 2.82 33.47 -25.22
CA ASP A 598 2.66 34.08 -23.88
C ASP A 598 2.67 33.04 -22.76
N PHE A 599 2.06 31.87 -23.00
CA PHE A 599 2.07 30.75 -22.06
C PHE A 599 3.48 30.18 -21.90
N ILE A 600 4.20 29.95 -23.01
CA ILE A 600 5.59 29.46 -22.98
C ILE A 600 6.48 30.44 -22.21
N ARG A 601 6.39 31.74 -22.50
CA ARG A 601 7.16 32.77 -21.80
C ARG A 601 6.89 32.75 -20.30
N SER A 602 5.61 32.78 -19.90
CA SER A 602 5.23 32.79 -18.48
C SER A 602 5.66 31.51 -17.75
N THR A 603 5.62 30.37 -18.43
CA THR A 603 6.07 29.08 -17.90
C THR A 603 7.58 29.06 -17.70
N ASN A 604 8.35 29.57 -18.65
CA ASN A 604 9.80 29.68 -18.53
C ASN A 604 10.19 30.65 -17.40
N GLU A 605 9.54 31.80 -17.28
CA GLU A 605 9.75 32.72 -16.15
C GLU A 605 9.47 32.08 -14.78
N MET A 606 8.49 31.17 -14.71
CA MET A 606 8.18 30.42 -13.49
C MET A 606 9.25 29.36 -13.20
N LEU A 607 9.70 28.62 -14.21
CA LEU A 607 10.78 27.63 -14.08
C LEU A 607 12.10 28.29 -13.66
N ASP A 608 12.41 29.47 -14.19
CA ASP A 608 13.62 30.23 -13.84
C ASP A 608 13.61 30.71 -12.37
N LYS A 609 12.43 30.97 -11.81
CA LYS A 609 12.26 31.43 -10.43
C LYS A 609 12.21 30.28 -9.43
N ASP A 610 11.49 29.21 -9.77
CA ASP A 610 11.31 28.03 -8.93
C ASP A 610 11.09 26.79 -9.83
N LEU A 611 12.18 26.07 -10.07
CA LEU A 611 12.21 24.90 -10.94
C LEU A 611 11.27 23.78 -10.44
N GLU A 612 11.24 23.51 -9.14
CA GLU A 612 10.40 22.45 -8.58
C GLU A 612 8.91 22.80 -8.70
N PHE A 613 8.55 24.04 -8.35
CA PHE A 613 7.17 24.50 -8.49
C PHE A 613 6.74 24.49 -9.96
N GLY A 614 7.58 25.02 -10.85
CA GLY A 614 7.30 25.04 -12.28
C GLY A 614 7.16 23.63 -12.87
N TYR A 615 8.01 22.69 -12.44
CA TYR A 615 7.91 21.27 -12.81
C TYR A 615 6.59 20.65 -12.36
N ARG A 616 6.18 20.83 -11.10
CA ARG A 616 4.89 20.35 -10.57
C ARG A 616 3.71 20.95 -11.34
N TYR A 617 3.78 22.24 -11.64
CA TYR A 617 2.75 22.92 -12.43
C TYR A 617 2.61 22.31 -13.83
N LEU A 618 3.73 22.13 -14.54
CA LEU A 618 3.74 21.49 -15.86
C LEU A 618 3.15 20.08 -15.80
N TYR A 619 3.50 19.32 -14.77
CA TYR A 619 2.91 18.01 -14.54
C TYR A 619 1.38 18.11 -14.43
N TYR A 620 0.83 18.93 -13.53
CA TYR A 620 -0.62 19.05 -13.38
C TYR A 620 -1.31 19.55 -14.66
N ALA A 621 -0.71 20.51 -15.36
CA ALA A 621 -1.22 21.04 -16.62
C ALA A 621 -1.22 19.98 -17.74
N SER A 622 -0.31 19.00 -17.70
CA SER A 622 -0.31 17.86 -18.63
C SER A 622 -1.38 16.82 -18.31
N GLN A 623 -1.86 16.74 -17.06
CA GLN A 623 -2.91 15.80 -16.65
C GLN A 623 -4.31 16.41 -16.79
N VAL A 624 -4.51 17.65 -16.34
CA VAL A 624 -5.82 18.33 -16.33
C VAL A 624 -5.66 19.76 -16.80
N TRP A 625 -6.42 20.14 -17.83
CA TRP A 625 -6.42 21.48 -18.40
C TRP A 625 -7.80 22.11 -18.28
N LYS A 626 -7.92 23.23 -17.55
CA LYS A 626 -9.19 23.97 -17.44
C LYS A 626 -9.28 25.03 -18.52
N HIS A 627 -10.11 24.81 -19.53
CA HIS A 627 -10.31 25.74 -20.64
C HIS A 627 -10.73 27.13 -20.14
N GLY A 628 -10.20 28.19 -20.74
CA GLY A 628 -10.46 29.59 -20.38
C GLY A 628 -9.82 30.06 -19.06
N LYS A 629 -10.06 29.36 -17.94
CA LYS A 629 -9.56 29.76 -16.61
C LYS A 629 -8.03 29.73 -16.49
N THR A 630 -7.41 28.70 -17.06
CA THR A 630 -5.94 28.57 -17.03
C THR A 630 -5.29 29.68 -17.84
N GLN A 631 -5.87 30.00 -19.00
CA GLN A 631 -5.39 31.05 -19.91
C GLN A 631 -5.54 32.46 -19.32
N GLU A 632 -6.61 32.73 -18.56
CA GLU A 632 -6.81 34.03 -17.90
C GLU A 632 -5.75 34.35 -16.85
N VAL A 633 -5.25 33.35 -16.12
CA VAL A 633 -4.19 33.54 -15.12
C VAL A 633 -2.92 34.07 -15.78
N PHE A 634 -2.53 33.48 -16.91
CA PHE A 634 -1.34 33.89 -17.66
C PHE A 634 -1.52 35.23 -18.37
N LYS A 635 -2.72 35.53 -18.89
CA LYS A 635 -3.02 36.87 -19.44
C LYS A 635 -2.84 37.95 -18.37
N LYS A 636 -3.33 37.70 -17.14
CA LYS A 636 -3.17 38.65 -16.01
C LYS A 636 -1.71 38.77 -15.57
N GLN A 637 -0.94 37.69 -15.55
CA GLN A 637 0.48 37.72 -15.22
C GLN A 637 1.30 38.43 -16.31
N ALA A 638 1.15 38.08 -17.58
CA ALA A 638 1.85 38.72 -18.69
C ALA A 638 1.55 40.22 -18.78
N ALA A 639 0.29 40.63 -18.55
CA ALA A 639 -0.08 42.04 -18.48
C ALA A 639 0.59 42.77 -17.30
N LYS A 640 0.76 42.10 -16.15
CA LYS A 640 1.46 42.67 -14.99
C LYS A 640 2.96 42.80 -15.23
N SER A 641 3.59 41.79 -15.81
CA SER A 641 5.01 41.82 -16.21
C SER A 641 5.31 42.93 -17.23
N ALA A 642 4.39 43.19 -18.17
CA ALA A 642 4.53 44.25 -19.16
C ALA A 642 4.41 45.67 -18.56
N VAL A 643 3.65 45.83 -17.46
CA VAL A 643 3.52 47.10 -16.74
C VAL A 643 4.70 47.35 -15.81
N ASP A 644 5.30 46.30 -15.23
CA ASP A 644 6.51 46.45 -14.39
C ASP A 644 7.79 46.70 -15.21
N PHE A 645 7.76 46.47 -16.54
CA PHE A 645 8.86 46.74 -17.48
C PHE A 645 8.72 48.08 -18.25
N ALA A 646 7.58 48.76 -18.16
CA ALA A 646 7.31 50.06 -18.79
C ALA A 646 7.40 51.18 -17.75
#